data_AF-A0A934RRM6-F1
#
_entry.id   AF-A0A934RRM6-F1
#
_cell.length_a   1.000
_cell.length_b   1.000
_cell.length_c   1.000
_cell.angle_alpha   90.00
_cell.angle_beta   90.00
_cell.angle_gamma   90.00
#
_symmetry.space_group_name_H-M   'P 1'
#
loop_
_entity.id
_entity.type
_entity.pdbx_description
1 polymer ?
#
loop_
_entity_poly.entity_id
_entity_poly.type
_entity_poly.pdbx_seq_one_letter_code
_entity_poly.pdbx_strand_id
1 'polypeptide(L)'
;MTNLHLPRLATSLPLLTILPLAAQNHWTLNGDGLWHEASHWSDDVPDNSTEVRLGNGGTSWIRDAANANGLLVGRDGSGSIHLGEDGVPASTPTLQTRFSHLGYNGGDSGSAQLFHGTWNNDLDILIGRGGEGDLTLSNNSEVTTDSSVLGYFGGATGKLTLGGTARFQVNSTGEGFVVGRAGSGTVNLTESATLSTTGNSVVAAESGSTGILNISGGSWLSSGLISLGQSSQGTLNLAGGTVESRHLFMGLADGSSGSLNLQTGGTLTIEDTFSLGRSGSGTGTLTMSGGELNSYNTFLGTFGSSSGSATLRGTSQWTNSNEFTFGYATAAENTLGLEQDAQLTTRFLTLGASAGSQGSIELHDNSRIVITGGSTNRLDIGRAGTGSLSLNDNSQVLLGSAAHGREVRLGVEENAVGILNVSEGVFNNTAGNTLVGVSGSGTVNLINRGNLIAHHLQIGSQAGSTGVVNIGPSSDLHAWTITTHPDSDSRIHFDTGAELDIDYPVQNLFENFKAGEIVISDWASIDIMGNAISTAPNFAGFSGGGTLLKTRNGSLTLHGDNDLSTLNVGQGGLYLEGSLTGTANAYRGTTIGGSGTFAALNLENSTLAPGSSPGHLTAQSLTLADNSRIQFELGLNPATSDLITVTGALASDGSVVTFDFQDNGWVAGRTYDLIHFGSSTIDPADYQYTAPDASFAGVFSQTGSLLQFTTVPEPATGLLTLLASLPLLRRRRPSTPSTPADRRARR
;
A
#
# COMPACT_ATOMS: atom_id res chain seq x y z
N MET A 1 15.27 -6.48 21.06
CA MET A 1 16.10 -5.27 20.81
C MET A 1 16.35 -4.61 22.16
N THR A 2 17.55 -4.09 22.42
CA THR A 2 17.96 -3.63 23.75
C THR A 2 17.20 -2.37 24.18
N ASN A 3 16.63 -2.40 25.39
CA ASN A 3 16.15 -1.19 26.06
C ASN A 3 17.30 -0.19 26.17
N LEU A 4 17.28 0.88 25.37
CA LEU A 4 18.16 2.02 25.58
C LEU A 4 17.77 2.60 26.93
N HIS A 5 18.62 2.42 27.95
CA HIS A 5 18.39 3.02 29.24
C HIS A 5 18.31 4.54 29.07
N LEU A 6 17.20 5.11 29.54
CA LEU A 6 17.07 6.54 29.81
C LEU A 6 18.32 6.98 30.57
N PRO A 7 19.17 7.87 30.03
CA PRO A 7 20.22 8.48 30.84
C PRO A 7 19.51 9.32 31.90
N ARG A 8 19.54 8.84 33.15
CA ARG A 8 19.20 9.70 34.30
C ARG A 8 20.11 10.92 34.22
N LEU A 9 19.52 12.12 34.30
CA LEU A 9 20.28 13.37 34.33
C LEU A 9 21.39 13.24 35.37
N ALA A 10 22.64 13.29 34.91
CA ALA A 10 23.78 13.51 35.77
C ALA A 10 23.74 14.97 36.20
N THR A 11 23.12 15.24 37.35
CA THR A 11 23.22 16.53 38.05
C THR A 11 24.60 16.70 38.69
N SER A 12 25.66 16.52 37.89
CA SER A 12 27.02 16.85 38.27
C SER A 12 27.21 18.36 38.18
N LEU A 13 26.79 19.09 39.22
CA LEU A 13 27.48 20.34 39.53
C LEU A 13 28.95 19.97 39.75
N PRO A 14 29.91 20.53 39.00
CA PRO A 14 31.31 20.33 39.31
C PRO A 14 31.58 20.90 40.70
N LEU A 15 32.34 20.14 41.49
CA LEU A 15 32.84 20.57 42.79
C LEU A 15 33.56 21.91 42.60
N LEU A 16 33.11 22.96 43.30
CA LEU A 16 33.60 24.32 43.13
C LEU A 16 35.07 24.43 43.58
N THR A 17 35.99 24.18 42.65
CA THR A 17 37.37 24.61 42.80
C THR A 17 37.37 26.13 42.80
N ILE A 18 37.91 26.74 43.85
CA ILE A 18 38.03 28.20 43.94
C ILE A 18 39.13 28.61 42.97
N LEU A 19 38.75 28.83 41.72
CA LEU A 19 39.51 29.62 40.76
C LEU A 19 39.63 31.04 41.33
N PRO A 20 40.74 31.76 41.07
CA PRO A 20 40.81 33.18 41.39
C PRO A 20 39.66 33.90 40.69
N LEU A 21 39.01 34.82 41.40
CA LEU A 21 37.90 35.61 40.86
C LEU A 21 38.42 36.43 39.67
N ALA A 22 37.82 36.26 38.50
CA ALA A 22 38.15 37.03 37.31
C ALA A 22 37.98 38.54 37.59
N ALA A 23 38.89 39.36 37.05
CA ALA A 23 38.80 40.82 37.19
C ALA A 23 37.56 41.31 36.44
N GLN A 24 36.72 42.12 37.09
CA GLN A 24 35.46 42.58 36.49
C GLN A 24 35.72 43.88 35.72
N ASN A 25 35.41 43.90 34.43
CA ASN A 25 35.61 45.05 33.57
C ASN A 25 34.33 45.39 32.80
N HIS A 26 33.96 46.67 32.82
CA HIS A 26 32.69 47.17 32.32
C HIS A 26 32.92 48.12 31.14
N TRP A 27 32.13 47.98 30.08
CA TRP A 27 32.09 48.94 28.97
C TRP A 27 31.47 50.27 29.46
N THR A 28 32.16 51.38 29.23
CA THR A 28 31.79 52.71 29.75
C THR A 28 31.24 53.65 28.67
N LEU A 29 31.46 53.36 27.40
CA LEU A 29 30.99 54.18 26.28
C LEU A 29 29.53 53.87 25.93
N ASN A 30 28.63 54.85 26.03
CA ASN A 30 27.18 54.68 25.75
C ASN A 30 26.85 54.64 24.24
N GLY A 31 27.75 54.14 23.41
CA GLY A 31 27.66 54.10 21.96
C GLY A 31 28.73 53.20 21.37
N ASP A 32 28.99 53.35 20.08
CA ASP A 32 29.90 52.52 19.32
C ASP A 32 31.37 52.91 19.55
N GLY A 33 32.21 51.93 19.92
CA GLY A 33 33.65 52.13 20.13
C GLY A 33 34.44 50.85 19.92
N LEU A 34 35.77 50.97 19.77
CA LEU A 34 36.67 49.84 19.57
C LEU A 34 36.99 49.14 20.90
N TRP A 35 37.05 47.80 20.88
CA TRP A 35 37.44 46.97 22.03
C TRP A 35 38.86 47.29 22.55
N HIS A 36 39.80 47.62 21.67
CA HIS A 36 41.21 47.83 22.05
C HIS A 36 41.52 49.23 22.58
N GLU A 37 40.53 50.12 22.69
CA GLU A 37 40.69 51.45 23.26
C GLU A 37 40.41 51.41 24.76
N ALA A 38 41.47 51.45 25.58
CA ALA A 38 41.39 51.37 27.04
C ALA A 38 40.40 52.38 27.66
N SER A 39 40.20 53.55 27.05
CA SER A 39 39.24 54.56 27.54
C SER A 39 37.77 54.16 27.44
N HIS A 40 37.42 53.08 26.75
CA HIS A 40 36.05 52.53 26.71
C HIS A 40 35.77 51.52 27.82
N TRP A 41 36.76 51.22 28.66
CA TRP A 41 36.68 50.25 29.75
C TRP A 41 36.73 50.93 31.12
N SER A 42 36.32 50.21 32.17
CA SER A 42 36.42 50.69 33.55
C SER A 42 37.81 50.45 34.17
N ASP A 43 38.60 49.60 33.52
CA ASP A 43 39.99 49.26 33.83
C ASP A 43 40.78 49.21 32.48
N ASP A 44 41.89 48.49 32.38
CA ASP A 44 42.62 48.29 31.12
C ASP A 44 41.83 47.47 30.06
N VAL A 45 42.37 47.28 28.86
CA VAL A 45 41.76 46.45 27.79
C VAL A 45 41.61 44.99 28.27
N PRO A 46 40.42 44.35 28.12
CA PRO A 46 40.19 42.99 28.59
C PRO A 46 41.12 41.92 28.02
N ASP A 47 41.43 40.94 28.86
CA ASP A 47 42.25 39.77 28.57
C ASP A 47 41.60 38.44 29.03
N ASN A 48 42.32 37.32 28.88
CA ASN A 48 41.84 35.99 29.27
C ASN A 48 41.61 35.78 30.79
N SER A 49 41.92 36.77 31.63
CA SER A 49 41.64 36.80 33.08
C SER A 49 40.43 37.67 33.45
N THR A 50 39.85 38.38 32.48
CA THR A 50 38.84 39.42 32.67
C THR A 50 37.39 38.90 32.45
N GLU A 51 36.48 39.13 33.38
CA GLU A 51 35.02 39.06 33.13
C GLU A 51 34.53 40.40 32.57
N VAL A 52 34.20 40.40 31.28
CA VAL A 52 33.73 41.55 30.52
C VAL A 52 32.21 41.71 30.66
N ARG A 53 31.76 42.94 30.85
CA ARG A 53 30.33 43.30 30.96
C ARG A 53 29.98 44.49 30.07
N LEU A 54 28.96 44.32 29.23
CA LEU A 54 28.38 45.39 28.40
C LEU A 54 26.90 45.51 28.75
N GLY A 55 26.46 46.68 29.23
CA GLY A 55 25.11 46.87 29.78
C GLY A 55 24.53 48.29 29.66
N ASN A 56 25.32 49.25 29.18
CA ASN A 56 25.00 50.67 29.10
C ASN A 56 24.39 51.11 27.74
N GLY A 57 24.03 50.16 26.88
CA GLY A 57 23.50 50.39 25.53
C GLY A 57 24.57 50.58 24.43
N GLY A 58 25.86 50.50 24.77
CA GLY A 58 26.95 50.66 23.79
C GLY A 58 27.25 49.41 22.96
N THR A 59 27.98 49.62 21.86
CA THR A 59 28.48 48.57 20.96
C THR A 59 30.00 48.51 21.01
N SER A 60 30.56 47.34 21.33
CA SER A 60 32.01 47.13 21.23
C SER A 60 32.38 46.47 19.90
N TRP A 61 33.22 47.14 19.12
CA TRP A 61 33.72 46.69 17.83
C TRP A 61 35.09 46.03 17.98
N ILE A 62 35.19 44.77 17.56
CA ILE A 62 36.42 43.96 17.54
C ILE A 62 36.85 43.82 16.08
N ARG A 63 38.00 44.43 15.74
CA ARG A 63 38.61 44.39 14.39
C ARG A 63 39.94 43.62 14.33
N ASP A 64 40.46 43.19 15.49
CA ASP A 64 41.68 42.39 15.63
C ASP A 64 41.49 41.30 16.71
N ALA A 65 42.55 40.71 17.23
CA ALA A 65 42.50 39.62 18.21
C ALA A 65 42.16 40.09 19.64
N ALA A 66 40.98 39.72 20.14
CA ALA A 66 40.48 40.01 21.48
C ALA A 66 40.36 38.76 22.35
N ASN A 67 40.46 38.92 23.67
CA ASN A 67 40.35 37.85 24.65
C ASN A 67 39.48 38.31 25.83
N ALA A 68 38.68 37.40 26.39
CA ALA A 68 38.02 37.58 27.69
C ALA A 68 37.99 36.24 28.44
N ASN A 69 37.91 36.26 29.77
CA ASN A 69 37.53 35.08 30.54
C ASN A 69 36.02 34.82 30.37
N GLY A 70 35.21 35.73 30.89
CA GLY A 70 33.76 35.70 30.74
C GLY A 70 33.29 36.86 29.86
N LEU A 71 32.28 36.64 29.03
CA LEU A 71 31.69 37.68 28.18
C LEU A 71 30.20 37.83 28.46
N LEU A 72 29.81 38.91 29.14
CA LEU A 72 28.44 39.14 29.59
C LEU A 72 27.84 40.34 28.86
N VAL A 73 27.05 40.07 27.82
CA VAL A 73 26.48 41.08 26.93
C VAL A 73 25.02 41.34 27.28
N GLY A 74 24.64 42.60 27.39
CA GLY A 74 23.33 43.04 27.89
C GLY A 74 23.20 43.01 29.41
N ARG A 75 24.25 42.70 30.17
CA ARG A 75 24.14 42.53 31.63
C ARG A 75 23.83 43.86 32.33
N ASP A 76 22.80 43.86 33.16
CA ASP A 76 22.31 45.03 33.90
C ASP A 76 21.74 46.15 32.99
N GLY A 77 21.22 45.78 31.80
CA GLY A 77 20.64 46.71 30.83
C GLY A 77 20.64 46.19 29.39
N SER A 78 21.36 46.88 28.49
CA SER A 78 21.49 46.47 27.09
C SER A 78 22.93 46.61 26.57
N GLY A 79 23.33 45.83 25.57
CA GLY A 79 24.68 45.93 25.03
C GLY A 79 24.91 45.07 23.80
N SER A 80 25.93 45.43 23.02
CA SER A 80 26.19 44.81 21.73
C SER A 80 27.68 44.58 21.48
N ILE A 81 28.02 43.52 20.73
CA ILE A 81 29.37 43.29 20.22
C ILE A 81 29.32 43.04 18.72
N HIS A 82 30.16 43.72 17.96
CA HIS A 82 30.39 43.45 16.54
C HIS A 82 31.81 42.94 16.33
N LEU A 83 31.95 41.76 15.73
CA LEU A 83 33.22 41.14 15.37
C LEU A 83 33.37 41.18 13.84
N GLY A 84 34.27 42.04 13.36
CA GLY A 84 34.43 42.35 11.94
C GLY A 84 33.39 43.34 11.40
N GLU A 85 33.55 43.72 10.13
CA GLU A 85 32.80 44.80 9.48
C GLU A 85 32.81 44.62 7.96
N ASP A 86 31.74 45.05 7.29
CA ASP A 86 31.63 45.02 5.84
C ASP A 86 32.58 46.03 5.17
N GLY A 87 33.17 45.66 4.03
CA GLY A 87 34.10 46.48 3.28
C GLY A 87 35.50 46.72 3.90
N VAL A 88 35.79 46.20 5.11
CA VAL A 88 37.09 46.39 5.77
C VAL A 88 38.09 45.27 5.39
N PRO A 89 39.28 45.59 4.82
CA PRO A 89 40.20 44.55 4.34
C PRO A 89 40.98 43.77 5.42
N ALA A 90 40.69 42.47 5.52
CA ALA A 90 41.66 41.39 5.67
C ALA A 90 42.59 41.31 6.90
N SER A 91 42.18 41.82 8.07
CA SER A 91 42.32 41.02 9.29
C SER A 91 40.99 40.29 9.52
N THR A 92 41.01 38.96 9.59
CA THR A 92 39.87 38.19 10.14
C THR A 92 39.99 38.26 11.66
N PRO A 93 39.15 39.04 12.35
CA PRO A 93 39.32 39.26 13.78
C PRO A 93 38.99 37.98 14.55
N THR A 94 39.68 37.77 15.66
CA THR A 94 39.50 36.60 16.51
C THR A 94 39.05 37.00 17.91
N LEU A 95 38.07 36.29 18.45
CA LEU A 95 37.66 36.43 19.85
C LEU A 95 37.86 35.09 20.55
N GLN A 96 38.61 35.08 21.66
CA GLN A 96 38.72 33.92 22.55
C GLN A 96 37.98 34.21 23.86
N THR A 97 37.07 33.33 24.25
CA THR A 97 36.33 33.40 25.51
C THR A 97 36.36 32.06 26.23
N ARG A 98 36.20 32.05 27.56
CA ARG A 98 35.94 30.81 28.30
C ARG A 98 34.44 30.51 28.37
N PHE A 99 33.61 31.51 28.65
CA PHE A 99 32.14 31.38 28.66
C PHE A 99 31.50 32.71 28.23
N SER A 100 30.31 32.66 27.62
CA SER A 100 29.68 33.84 27.02
C SER A 100 28.16 33.85 27.12
N HIS A 101 27.59 34.87 27.74
CA HIS A 101 26.14 34.98 27.98
C HIS A 101 25.57 36.27 27.39
N LEU A 102 24.55 36.15 26.54
CA LEU A 102 23.78 37.26 25.97
C LEU A 102 22.42 37.34 26.69
N GLY A 103 22.03 38.52 27.20
CA GLY A 103 20.78 38.71 27.95
C GLY A 103 20.81 38.01 29.31
N TYR A 104 21.60 38.53 30.25
CA TYR A 104 22.02 37.80 31.44
C TYR A 104 20.91 37.55 32.48
N ASN A 105 20.13 38.57 32.82
CA ASN A 105 18.98 38.54 33.75
C ASN A 105 17.65 38.87 33.04
N GLY A 106 16.52 38.71 33.73
CA GLY A 106 15.21 39.13 33.20
C GLY A 106 15.14 40.63 32.95
N GLY A 107 14.81 41.02 31.72
CA GLY A 107 14.79 42.42 31.26
C GLY A 107 16.10 42.91 30.63
N ASP A 108 17.18 42.14 30.71
CA ASP A 108 18.44 42.42 30.00
C ASP A 108 18.31 42.07 28.51
N SER A 109 19.01 42.80 27.64
CA SER A 109 19.07 42.52 26.18
C SER A 109 20.50 42.57 25.64
N GLY A 110 21.04 41.44 25.21
CA GLY A 110 22.41 41.32 24.68
C GLY A 110 22.45 40.90 23.22
N SER A 111 23.25 41.58 22.38
CA SER A 111 23.43 41.18 20.98
C SER A 111 24.89 40.95 20.59
N ALA A 112 25.12 40.02 19.67
CA ALA A 112 26.42 39.78 19.07
C ALA A 112 26.28 39.55 17.57
N GLN A 113 27.06 40.26 16.76
CA GLN A 113 27.07 40.13 15.30
C GLN A 113 28.48 39.81 14.81
N LEU A 114 28.62 38.78 13.97
CA LEU A 114 29.89 38.35 13.40
C LEU A 114 29.84 38.48 11.88
N PHE A 115 30.81 39.20 11.33
CA PHE A 115 31.02 39.38 9.89
C PHE A 115 32.48 39.03 9.58
N HIS A 116 32.72 37.90 8.89
CA HIS A 116 34.03 37.29 8.56
C HIS A 116 34.99 36.90 9.70
N GLY A 117 34.66 37.19 10.97
CA GLY A 117 35.50 36.87 12.13
C GLY A 117 35.32 35.46 12.73
N THR A 118 36.28 35.05 13.56
CA THR A 118 36.26 33.76 14.28
C THR A 118 36.10 33.97 15.78
N TRP A 119 35.19 33.23 16.42
CA TRP A 119 34.98 33.26 17.87
C TRP A 119 35.06 31.85 18.45
N ASN A 120 36.05 31.62 19.32
CA ASN A 120 36.26 30.36 20.01
C ASN A 120 35.88 30.54 21.48
N ASN A 121 34.93 29.74 21.96
CA ASN A 121 34.42 29.78 23.32
C ASN A 121 34.65 28.43 24.01
N ASP A 122 35.48 28.36 25.06
CA ASP A 122 35.91 27.06 25.59
C ASP A 122 34.79 26.23 26.26
N LEU A 123 33.73 26.86 26.76
CA LEU A 123 32.62 26.22 27.50
C LEU A 123 31.26 26.53 26.85
N ASP A 124 30.41 27.31 27.52
CA ASP A 124 29.03 27.58 27.13
C ASP A 124 28.84 28.94 26.45
N ILE A 125 28.05 28.97 25.36
CA ILE A 125 27.42 30.19 24.83
C ILE A 125 25.92 30.14 25.17
N LEU A 126 25.48 30.95 26.13
CA LEU A 126 24.06 31.09 26.50
C LEU A 126 23.46 32.31 25.81
N ILE A 127 22.49 32.08 24.94
CA ILE A 127 21.81 33.11 24.16
C ILE A 127 20.41 33.30 24.76
N GLY A 128 20.14 34.46 25.37
CA GLY A 128 18.94 34.64 26.18
C GLY A 128 19.05 33.77 27.44
N ARG A 129 20.00 34.11 28.31
CA ARG A 129 20.20 33.38 29.57
C ARG A 129 19.01 33.58 30.51
N GLY A 130 18.74 34.83 30.86
CA GLY A 130 17.60 35.25 31.67
C GLY A 130 16.69 36.28 30.97
N GLY A 131 17.23 36.99 29.98
CA GLY A 131 16.52 38.01 29.19
C GLY A 131 16.54 37.67 27.71
N GLU A 132 16.75 38.69 26.87
CA GLU A 132 16.83 38.55 25.42
C GLU A 132 18.28 38.44 24.93
N GLY A 133 18.56 37.46 24.09
CA GLY A 133 19.86 37.32 23.42
C GLY A 133 19.70 37.10 21.92
N ASP A 134 20.46 37.83 21.11
CA ASP A 134 20.57 37.61 19.67
C ASP A 134 22.03 37.41 19.25
N LEU A 135 22.32 36.29 18.58
CA LEU A 135 23.60 36.02 17.94
C LEU A 135 23.38 35.86 16.43
N THR A 136 24.01 36.71 15.64
CA THR A 136 23.92 36.68 14.17
C THR A 136 25.29 36.51 13.53
N LEU A 137 25.47 35.46 12.73
CA LEU A 137 26.67 35.22 11.91
C LEU A 137 26.32 35.38 10.42
N SER A 138 27.20 36.04 9.69
CA SER A 138 27.10 36.24 8.24
C SER A 138 28.42 35.97 7.51
N ASN A 139 28.39 35.88 6.19
CA ASN A 139 29.58 35.68 5.33
C ASN A 139 30.39 34.46 5.78
N ASN A 140 31.71 34.57 5.97
CA ASN A 140 32.59 33.47 6.37
C ASN A 140 32.90 33.44 7.89
N SER A 141 32.01 34.00 8.72
CA SER A 141 32.16 33.97 10.18
C SER A 141 32.14 32.54 10.74
N GLU A 142 32.88 32.30 11.81
CA GLU A 142 32.99 30.98 12.44
C GLU A 142 32.88 31.09 13.97
N VAL A 143 31.99 30.30 14.58
CA VAL A 143 31.93 30.12 16.03
C VAL A 143 32.21 28.67 16.38
N THR A 144 33.09 28.44 17.35
CA THR A 144 33.27 27.13 18.00
C THR A 144 32.96 27.24 19.49
N THR A 145 32.24 26.26 20.03
CA THR A 145 31.92 26.19 21.47
C THR A 145 31.78 24.74 21.95
N ASP A 146 31.93 24.46 23.26
CA ASP A 146 31.56 23.14 23.79
C ASP A 146 30.04 22.99 23.77
N SER A 147 29.32 23.89 24.44
CA SER A 147 27.85 23.90 24.50
C SER A 147 27.26 25.23 24.04
N SER A 148 26.03 25.19 23.50
CA SER A 148 25.22 26.40 23.32
C SER A 148 23.75 26.15 23.66
N VAL A 149 23.14 27.10 24.40
CA VAL A 149 21.76 27.02 24.84
C VAL A 149 21.03 28.33 24.55
N LEU A 150 19.88 28.24 23.90
CA LEU A 150 18.98 29.36 23.61
C LEU A 150 17.79 29.32 24.58
N GLY A 151 17.47 30.43 25.25
CA GLY A 151 16.35 30.52 26.19
C GLY A 151 16.56 29.65 27.44
N TYR A 152 17.60 29.96 28.22
CA TYR A 152 18.09 29.08 29.29
C TYR A 152 17.14 28.98 30.50
N PHE A 153 16.64 30.12 31.00
CA PHE A 153 15.63 30.22 32.06
C PHE A 153 14.23 30.51 31.51
N GLY A 154 13.19 30.23 32.32
CA GLY A 154 11.81 30.56 31.98
C GLY A 154 11.61 32.06 31.74
N GLY A 155 10.94 32.40 30.64
CA GLY A 155 10.74 33.78 30.19
C GLY A 155 11.91 34.39 29.38
N ALA A 156 13.08 33.76 29.35
CA ALA A 156 14.19 34.20 28.51
C ALA A 156 13.95 33.86 27.03
N THR A 157 14.49 34.66 26.12
CA THR A 157 14.38 34.47 24.66
C THR A 157 15.75 34.48 24.01
N GLY A 158 16.14 33.37 23.38
CA GLY A 158 17.41 33.24 22.65
C GLY A 158 17.20 33.09 21.14
N LYS A 159 17.94 33.85 20.34
CA LYS A 159 17.90 33.78 18.87
C LYS A 159 19.30 33.61 18.27
N LEU A 160 19.47 32.61 17.41
CA LEU A 160 20.66 32.38 16.60
C LEU A 160 20.30 32.53 15.11
N THR A 161 21.05 33.33 14.35
CA THR A 161 20.85 33.52 12.91
C THR A 161 22.15 33.24 12.18
N LEU A 162 22.11 32.36 11.18
CA LEU A 162 23.25 31.90 10.39
C LEU A 162 22.96 32.11 8.89
N GLY A 163 23.79 32.92 8.23
CA GLY A 163 23.70 33.20 6.78
C GLY A 163 25.06 33.31 6.09
N GLY A 164 25.06 33.58 4.79
CA GLY A 164 26.24 33.49 3.94
C GLY A 164 26.79 32.06 3.89
N THR A 165 28.04 31.92 4.32
CA THR A 165 28.80 30.66 4.45
C THR A 165 29.23 30.42 5.90
N ALA A 166 28.50 30.99 6.86
CA ALA A 166 28.92 31.05 8.25
C ALA A 166 28.89 29.66 8.90
N ARG A 167 29.78 29.42 9.86
CA ARG A 167 29.88 28.13 10.57
C ARG A 167 29.60 28.29 12.06
N PHE A 168 28.78 27.42 12.61
CA PHE A 168 28.56 27.32 14.05
C PHE A 168 28.77 25.87 14.48
N GLN A 169 29.78 25.61 15.31
CA GLN A 169 30.17 24.27 15.74
C GLN A 169 30.03 24.10 17.25
N VAL A 170 29.30 23.07 17.66
CA VAL A 170 29.07 22.67 19.06
C VAL A 170 29.71 21.32 19.31
N ASN A 171 30.77 21.30 20.11
CA ASN A 171 31.70 20.17 20.23
C ASN A 171 31.39 19.22 21.41
N SER A 172 30.47 19.57 22.30
CA SER A 172 30.12 18.73 23.46
C SER A 172 29.61 17.35 23.04
N THR A 173 30.01 16.33 23.80
CA THR A 173 29.59 14.94 23.61
C THR A 173 28.30 14.58 24.34
N GLY A 174 27.66 15.54 25.04
CA GLY A 174 26.42 15.37 25.80
C GLY A 174 25.20 16.01 25.13
N GLU A 175 24.28 16.56 25.92
CA GLU A 175 23.25 17.49 25.43
C GLU A 175 23.90 18.86 25.16
N GLY A 176 24.60 18.95 24.03
CA GLY A 176 25.48 20.08 23.71
C GLY A 176 24.73 21.31 23.19
N PHE A 177 23.70 21.09 22.37
CA PHE A 177 22.96 22.15 21.68
C PHE A 177 21.48 22.13 22.08
N VAL A 178 20.98 23.19 22.69
CA VAL A 178 19.61 23.25 23.20
C VAL A 178 18.88 24.50 22.71
N VAL A 179 17.76 24.31 22.02
CA VAL A 179 16.92 25.38 21.48
C VAL A 179 15.62 25.44 22.27
N GLY A 180 15.52 26.42 23.18
CA GLY A 180 14.43 26.52 24.15
C GLY A 180 14.65 25.52 25.28
N ARG A 181 15.44 25.89 26.29
CA ARG A 181 15.68 25.03 27.45
C ARG A 181 14.49 25.09 28.41
N ALA A 182 14.30 26.24 29.05
CA ALA A 182 13.13 26.55 29.88
C ALA A 182 12.36 27.78 29.36
N GLY A 183 13.01 28.62 28.54
CA GLY A 183 12.40 29.75 27.84
C GLY A 183 12.14 29.45 26.36
N SER A 184 12.20 30.49 25.53
CA SER A 184 12.03 30.40 24.08
C SER A 184 13.39 30.40 23.37
N GLY A 185 13.58 29.50 22.41
CA GLY A 185 14.75 29.45 21.54
C GLY A 185 14.35 29.46 20.06
N THR A 186 15.07 30.21 19.24
CA THR A 186 14.89 30.24 17.78
C THR A 186 16.22 30.18 17.04
N VAL A 187 16.36 29.25 16.11
CA VAL A 187 17.50 29.19 15.18
C VAL A 187 16.99 29.45 13.76
N ASN A 188 17.69 30.29 13.01
CA ASN A 188 17.45 30.51 11.58
C ASN A 188 18.72 30.17 10.80
N LEU A 189 18.65 29.16 9.91
CA LEU A 189 19.72 28.75 9.01
C LEU A 189 19.31 29.07 7.56
N THR A 190 20.19 29.77 6.86
CA THR A 190 19.90 30.37 5.55
C THR A 190 21.08 30.20 4.59
N GLU A 191 20.82 30.37 3.30
CA GLU A 191 21.83 30.44 2.23
C GLU A 191 22.74 29.20 2.13
N SER A 192 23.99 29.29 2.58
CA SER A 192 24.99 28.20 2.55
C SER A 192 25.75 28.06 3.88
N ALA A 193 25.16 28.54 4.97
CA ALA A 193 25.72 28.42 6.31
C ALA A 193 25.65 26.97 6.83
N THR A 194 26.52 26.62 7.78
CA THR A 194 26.66 25.27 8.33
C THR A 194 26.52 25.27 9.85
N LEU A 195 25.59 24.48 10.38
CA LEU A 195 25.51 24.13 11.80
C LEU A 195 26.04 22.70 11.99
N SER A 196 26.95 22.50 12.95
CA SER A 196 27.52 21.19 13.24
C SER A 196 27.47 20.89 14.73
N THR A 197 26.87 19.77 15.13
CA THR A 197 26.68 19.40 16.55
C THR A 197 27.16 17.98 16.81
N THR A 198 28.18 17.82 17.67
CA THR A 198 28.80 16.50 17.94
C THR A 198 27.89 15.60 18.78
N GLY A 199 27.31 16.15 19.85
CA GLY A 199 26.42 15.46 20.79
C GLY A 199 24.95 15.55 20.41
N ASN A 200 24.08 15.31 21.40
CA ASN A 200 22.64 15.42 21.25
C ASN A 200 22.20 16.88 21.12
N SER A 201 21.27 17.12 20.19
CA SER A 201 20.57 18.38 20.01
C SER A 201 19.14 18.28 20.51
N VAL A 202 18.71 19.21 21.36
CA VAL A 202 17.38 19.18 22.01
C VAL A 202 16.59 20.45 21.69
N VAL A 203 15.32 20.27 21.33
CA VAL A 203 14.40 21.35 20.97
C VAL A 203 13.19 21.29 21.90
N ALA A 204 12.95 22.35 22.67
CA ALA A 204 11.99 22.40 23.78
C ALA A 204 12.27 21.35 24.88
N ALA A 205 13.31 21.63 25.68
CA ALA A 205 13.90 20.67 26.63
C ALA A 205 13.04 20.44 27.89
N GLU A 206 12.51 21.51 28.51
CA GLU A 206 11.72 21.48 29.75
C GLU A 206 10.25 21.87 29.50
N SER A 207 9.38 21.61 30.48
CA SER A 207 7.95 21.95 30.40
C SER A 207 7.73 23.47 30.31
N GLY A 208 6.86 23.90 29.39
CA GLY A 208 6.57 25.32 29.11
C GLY A 208 7.61 26.04 28.24
N SER A 209 8.69 25.37 27.82
CA SER A 209 9.65 25.90 26.85
C SER A 209 9.10 25.89 25.42
N THR A 210 9.74 26.63 24.51
CA THR A 210 9.43 26.58 23.08
C THR A 210 10.72 26.62 22.27
N GLY A 211 10.90 25.67 21.37
CA GLY A 211 12.07 25.58 20.50
C GLY A 211 11.67 25.54 19.04
N ILE A 212 12.23 26.44 18.23
CA ILE A 212 11.94 26.55 16.80
C ILE A 212 13.26 26.60 16.02
N LEU A 213 13.41 25.73 15.03
CA LEU A 213 14.50 25.78 14.06
C LEU A 213 13.91 25.99 12.68
N ASN A 214 14.34 27.05 11.99
CA ASN A 214 13.94 27.38 10.63
C ASN A 214 15.14 27.21 9.72
N ILE A 215 15.05 26.32 8.74
CA ILE A 215 16.12 26.03 7.78
C ILE A 215 15.55 26.26 6.38
N SER A 216 16.10 27.25 5.69
CA SER A 216 15.70 27.66 4.33
C SER A 216 16.82 27.53 3.30
N GLY A 217 18.02 27.20 3.78
CA GLY A 217 19.24 26.95 3.03
C GLY A 217 20.33 26.46 4.01
N GLY A 218 21.53 26.19 3.49
CA GLY A 218 22.63 25.66 4.31
C GLY A 218 22.49 24.18 4.67
N SER A 219 23.28 23.75 5.65
CA SER A 219 23.31 22.37 6.13
C SER A 219 23.42 22.29 7.65
N TRP A 220 22.61 21.44 8.29
CA TRP A 220 22.80 21.05 9.69
C TRP A 220 23.21 19.58 9.80
N LEU A 221 24.41 19.33 10.31
CA LEU A 221 24.92 17.99 10.61
C LEU A 221 24.92 17.75 12.12
N SER A 222 24.17 16.74 12.57
CA SER A 222 24.13 16.28 13.96
C SER A 222 24.61 14.83 14.07
N SER A 223 25.84 14.59 14.52
CA SER A 223 26.31 13.22 14.73
C SER A 223 25.64 12.51 15.92
N GLY A 224 25.03 13.28 16.83
CA GLY A 224 24.16 12.77 17.89
C GLY A 224 22.67 12.74 17.51
N LEU A 225 21.83 12.44 18.50
CA LEU A 225 20.37 12.47 18.37
C LEU A 225 19.84 13.90 18.23
N ILE A 226 18.88 14.12 17.33
CA ILE A 226 17.98 15.28 17.36
C ILE A 226 16.70 14.90 18.13
N SER A 227 16.36 15.66 19.17
CA SER A 227 15.16 15.50 19.99
C SER A 227 14.22 16.69 19.76
N LEU A 228 13.06 16.46 19.12
CA LEU A 228 12.03 17.48 18.90
C LEU A 228 10.88 17.30 19.91
N GLY A 229 10.73 18.26 20.82
CA GLY A 229 9.73 18.19 21.88
C GLY A 229 10.11 17.15 22.93
N GLN A 230 11.13 17.47 23.74
CA GLN A 230 11.57 16.58 24.81
C GLN A 230 10.59 16.59 26.00
N SER A 231 10.14 17.77 26.42
CA SER A 231 9.13 17.94 27.49
C SER A 231 8.09 19.02 27.18
N SER A 232 8.15 19.65 26.00
CA SER A 232 7.15 20.60 25.52
C SER A 232 7.06 20.56 23.99
N GLN A 233 6.75 21.67 23.32
CA GLN A 233 6.59 21.75 21.87
C GLN A 233 7.88 22.17 21.16
N GLY A 234 8.50 21.24 20.41
CA GLY A 234 9.67 21.51 19.58
C GLY A 234 9.35 21.42 18.08
N THR A 235 9.78 22.41 17.31
CA THR A 235 9.47 22.52 15.87
C THR A 235 10.73 22.63 15.01
N LEU A 236 10.79 21.84 13.94
CA LEU A 236 11.77 21.99 12.86
C LEU A 236 11.02 22.28 11.54
N ASN A 237 11.28 23.45 10.97
CA ASN A 237 10.80 23.87 9.65
C ASN A 237 11.96 23.76 8.65
N LEU A 238 11.85 22.84 7.69
CA LEU A 238 12.86 22.58 6.66
C LEU A 238 12.28 22.94 5.28
N ALA A 239 12.37 24.23 4.96
CA ALA A 239 11.90 24.85 3.73
C ALA A 239 12.93 24.79 2.59
N GLY A 240 14.19 24.52 2.91
CA GLY A 240 15.29 24.40 1.95
C GLY A 240 16.58 23.97 2.65
N GLY A 241 17.58 23.50 1.90
CA GLY A 241 18.84 23.03 2.47
C GLY A 241 18.77 21.61 3.04
N THR A 242 19.79 21.21 3.79
CA THR A 242 19.93 19.82 4.27
C THR A 242 19.97 19.71 5.80
N VAL A 243 19.40 18.62 6.32
CA VAL A 243 19.58 18.17 7.70
C VAL A 243 19.99 16.71 7.69
N GLU A 244 21.04 16.39 8.44
CA GLU A 244 21.54 15.03 8.58
C GLU A 244 21.71 14.70 10.07
N SER A 245 21.18 13.55 10.48
CA SER A 245 21.41 13.04 11.84
C SER A 245 21.44 11.53 11.90
N ARG A 246 22.11 10.99 12.93
CA ARG A 246 22.05 9.55 13.20
C ARG A 246 20.64 9.11 13.58
N HIS A 247 20.00 9.90 14.46
CA HIS A 247 18.66 9.63 14.99
C HIS A 247 17.86 10.92 15.09
N LEU A 248 16.54 10.83 14.89
CA LEU A 248 15.59 11.91 15.16
C LEU A 248 14.38 11.35 15.91
N PHE A 249 14.15 11.79 17.14
CA PHE A 249 13.01 11.39 17.96
C PHE A 249 12.08 12.57 18.25
N MET A 250 10.77 12.33 18.20
CA MET A 250 9.74 13.35 18.37
C MET A 250 8.77 12.94 19.49
N GLY A 251 8.54 13.83 20.46
CA GLY A 251 7.67 13.58 21.61
C GLY A 251 8.22 12.50 22.56
N LEU A 252 9.17 12.89 23.44
CA LEU A 252 9.89 11.95 24.32
C LEU A 252 9.25 11.78 25.71
N ALA A 253 8.50 12.75 26.20
CA ALA A 253 7.82 12.72 27.50
C ALA A 253 6.28 12.81 27.37
N ASP A 254 5.57 12.52 28.46
CA ASP A 254 4.11 12.63 28.52
C ASP A 254 3.64 14.05 28.15
N GLY A 255 2.71 14.15 27.20
CA GLY A 255 2.18 15.42 26.70
C GLY A 255 3.14 16.29 25.87
N SER A 256 4.38 15.83 25.62
CA SER A 256 5.32 16.53 24.73
C SER A 256 4.95 16.34 23.24
N SER A 257 5.36 17.28 22.39
CA SER A 257 5.08 17.24 20.95
C SER A 257 6.28 17.68 20.11
N GLY A 258 6.69 16.83 19.17
CA GLY A 258 7.59 17.21 18.10
C GLY A 258 6.82 17.52 16.82
N SER A 259 7.18 18.59 16.12
CA SER A 259 6.65 18.94 14.79
C SER A 259 7.81 19.09 13.80
N LEU A 260 7.65 18.46 12.63
CA LEU A 260 8.58 18.54 11.51
C LEU A 260 7.80 18.90 10.24
N ASN A 261 8.10 20.07 9.69
CA ASN A 261 7.50 20.58 8.45
C ASN A 261 8.57 20.58 7.35
N LEU A 262 8.46 19.66 6.40
CA LEU A 262 9.37 19.53 5.26
C LEU A 262 8.67 20.05 3.99
N GLN A 263 9.36 20.91 3.25
CA GLN A 263 8.82 21.55 2.05
C GLN A 263 9.73 21.32 0.84
N THR A 264 9.23 21.69 -0.33
CA THR A 264 9.97 21.64 -1.60
C THR A 264 11.33 22.34 -1.49
N GLY A 265 12.42 21.59 -1.75
CA GLY A 265 13.80 22.08 -1.67
C GLY A 265 14.55 21.70 -0.39
N GLY A 266 13.85 21.16 0.61
CA GLY A 266 14.47 20.57 1.81
C GLY A 266 14.82 19.09 1.62
N THR A 267 15.92 18.65 2.25
CA THR A 267 16.32 17.24 2.33
C THR A 267 16.67 16.86 3.76
N LEU A 268 16.04 15.80 4.29
CA LEU A 268 16.33 15.25 5.61
C LEU A 268 16.86 13.81 5.48
N THR A 269 18.02 13.55 6.07
CA THR A 269 18.65 12.22 6.14
C THR A 269 18.76 11.77 7.59
N ILE A 270 18.26 10.56 7.88
CA ILE A 270 18.29 9.93 9.21
C ILE A 270 18.93 8.54 9.08
N GLU A 271 20.20 8.43 9.50
CA GLU A 271 21.04 7.26 9.19
C GLU A 271 20.57 5.94 9.83
N ASP A 272 19.92 6.00 10.99
CA ASP A 272 19.58 4.81 11.79
C ASP A 272 18.09 4.77 12.17
N THR A 273 17.61 5.71 12.99
CA THR A 273 16.24 5.63 13.52
C THR A 273 15.52 6.98 13.54
N PHE A 274 14.39 7.04 12.84
CA PHE A 274 13.40 8.10 12.91
C PHE A 274 12.19 7.62 13.75
N SER A 275 11.74 8.42 14.71
CA SER A 275 10.62 8.05 15.59
C SER A 275 9.65 9.22 15.83
N LEU A 276 8.39 9.00 15.46
CA LEU A 276 7.29 9.93 15.68
C LEU A 276 6.42 9.38 16.82
N GLY A 277 6.35 10.11 17.93
CA GLY A 277 5.77 9.57 19.17
C GLY A 277 6.72 8.52 19.77
N ARG A 278 7.71 8.99 20.52
CA ARG A 278 8.80 8.12 21.00
C ARG A 278 8.44 7.34 22.25
N SER A 279 7.79 7.99 23.22
CA SER A 279 7.54 7.43 24.57
C SER A 279 6.47 8.17 25.35
N GLY A 280 5.97 7.54 26.42
CA GLY A 280 4.93 8.11 27.27
C GLY A 280 3.61 8.29 26.51
N SER A 281 2.95 9.43 26.70
CA SER A 281 1.91 9.97 25.81
C SER A 281 2.43 11.03 24.82
N GLY A 282 3.75 11.02 24.54
CA GLY A 282 4.38 11.96 23.61
C GLY A 282 3.92 11.77 22.16
N THR A 283 3.90 12.87 21.40
CA THR A 283 3.39 12.92 20.02
C THR A 283 4.45 13.39 19.03
N GLY A 284 4.41 12.86 17.80
CA GLY A 284 5.25 13.32 16.70
C GLY A 284 4.44 13.54 15.42
N THR A 285 4.54 14.72 14.83
CA THR A 285 3.84 15.09 13.59
C THR A 285 4.81 15.48 12.48
N LEU A 286 4.79 14.74 11.37
CA LEU A 286 5.48 15.07 10.12
C LEU A 286 4.47 15.61 9.09
N THR A 287 4.77 16.75 8.49
CA THR A 287 4.06 17.24 7.28
C THR A 287 5.06 17.46 6.16
N MET A 288 4.87 16.78 5.03
CA MET A 288 5.65 16.97 3.81
C MET A 288 4.81 17.64 2.72
N SER A 289 5.36 18.68 2.12
CA SER A 289 4.74 19.50 1.05
C SER A 289 5.71 19.65 -0.12
N GLY A 290 6.17 18.50 -0.59
CA GLY A 290 7.40 18.31 -1.36
C GLY A 290 8.59 17.99 -0.44
N GLY A 291 9.80 18.04 -1.01
CA GLY A 291 11.04 17.69 -0.31
C GLY A 291 11.32 16.19 -0.30
N GLU A 292 12.51 15.84 0.18
CA GLU A 292 13.01 14.46 0.23
C GLU A 292 13.36 14.05 1.67
N LEU A 293 12.86 12.90 2.09
CA LEU A 293 13.15 12.28 3.38
C LEU A 293 13.78 10.91 3.18
N ASN A 294 15.01 10.73 3.63
CA ASN A 294 15.72 9.46 3.66
C ASN A 294 15.87 8.97 5.09
N SER A 295 15.38 7.77 5.39
CA SER A 295 15.49 7.13 6.71
C SER A 295 15.94 5.67 6.58
N TYR A 296 16.55 5.13 7.63
CA TYR A 296 16.86 3.69 7.69
C TYR A 296 15.73 2.90 8.36
N ASN A 297 15.48 3.10 9.66
CA ASN A 297 14.31 2.60 10.37
C ASN A 297 13.34 3.74 10.72
N THR A 298 12.04 3.50 10.58
CA THR A 298 10.95 4.42 10.95
C THR A 298 9.97 3.77 11.89
N PHE A 299 9.65 4.44 13.00
CA PHE A 299 8.68 3.99 14.00
C PHE A 299 7.65 5.08 14.32
N LEU A 300 6.37 4.78 14.15
CA LEU A 300 5.26 5.64 14.59
C LEU A 300 4.61 4.99 15.83
N GLY A 301 4.60 5.71 16.96
CA GLY A 301 4.08 5.25 18.25
C GLY A 301 4.91 4.11 18.85
N THR A 302 6.05 4.46 19.46
CA THR A 302 7.10 3.49 19.74
C THR A 302 7.03 2.87 21.13
N PHE A 303 6.71 3.63 22.18
CA PHE A 303 6.60 3.11 23.57
C PHE A 303 5.43 3.76 24.31
N GLY A 304 4.89 3.07 25.33
CA GLY A 304 3.79 3.60 26.16
C GLY A 304 2.50 3.70 25.35
N SER A 305 1.89 4.89 25.37
CA SER A 305 0.70 5.28 24.59
C SER A 305 1.01 6.47 23.67
N SER A 306 2.22 6.50 23.11
CA SER A 306 2.68 7.57 22.21
C SER A 306 2.11 7.37 20.79
N SER A 307 1.88 8.47 20.07
CA SER A 307 1.35 8.46 18.70
C SER A 307 2.26 9.19 17.71
N GLY A 308 2.44 8.58 16.54
CA GLY A 308 3.06 9.20 15.38
C GLY A 308 2.05 9.45 14.28
N SER A 309 2.09 10.64 13.67
CA SER A 309 1.25 10.98 12.51
C SER A 309 2.10 11.63 11.42
N ALA A 310 1.87 11.23 10.17
CA ALA A 310 2.54 11.79 9.02
C ALA A 310 1.55 12.10 7.88
N THR A 311 1.79 13.18 7.14
CA THR A 311 1.05 13.50 5.92
C THR A 311 2.01 13.93 4.83
N LEU A 312 1.96 13.26 3.68
CA LEU A 312 2.76 13.56 2.49
C LEU A 312 1.84 14.10 1.40
N ARG A 313 2.19 15.27 0.83
CA ARG A 313 1.41 15.95 -0.21
C ARG A 313 2.27 16.38 -1.37
N GLY A 314 1.68 16.43 -2.57
CA GLY A 314 2.40 16.79 -3.78
C GLY A 314 3.50 15.78 -4.06
N THR A 315 4.55 16.21 -4.79
CA THR A 315 5.68 15.34 -5.17
C THR A 315 6.62 14.94 -4.01
N SER A 316 6.13 14.90 -2.76
CA SER A 316 6.87 14.45 -1.57
C SER A 316 7.43 13.04 -1.76
N GLN A 317 8.72 12.86 -1.48
CA GLN A 317 9.40 11.55 -1.55
C GLN A 317 9.92 11.15 -0.17
N TRP A 318 9.44 10.02 0.36
CA TRP A 318 10.03 9.38 1.54
C TRP A 318 10.61 8.01 1.16
N THR A 319 11.91 7.83 1.32
CA THR A 319 12.60 6.55 1.18
C THR A 319 13.00 6.02 2.56
N ASN A 320 12.49 4.86 2.94
CA ASN A 320 12.86 4.16 4.16
C ASN A 320 13.56 2.82 3.84
N SER A 321 14.86 2.73 4.11
CA SER A 321 15.70 1.65 3.58
C SER A 321 15.56 0.29 4.30
N ASN A 322 14.95 0.25 5.48
CA ASN A 322 14.75 -0.98 6.26
C ASN A 322 13.31 -1.11 6.81
N GLU A 323 13.12 -1.03 8.13
CA GLU A 323 11.82 -1.25 8.77
C GLU A 323 10.99 0.04 8.79
N PHE A 324 9.72 -0.03 8.36
CA PHE A 324 8.72 1.02 8.58
C PHE A 324 7.57 0.40 9.38
N THR A 325 7.40 0.83 10.63
CA THR A 325 6.53 0.13 11.58
C THR A 325 5.63 1.09 12.36
N PHE A 326 4.34 0.75 12.44
CA PHE A 326 3.31 1.49 13.17
C PHE A 326 2.87 0.69 14.39
N GLY A 327 2.80 1.35 15.54
CA GLY A 327 2.17 0.82 16.75
C GLY A 327 2.98 -0.25 17.46
N TYR A 328 4.09 0.13 18.08
CA TYR A 328 4.63 -0.65 19.21
C TYR A 328 3.93 -0.27 20.53
N ALA A 329 3.50 0.99 20.64
CA ALA A 329 2.65 1.53 21.70
C ALA A 329 1.24 0.93 21.67
N THR A 330 0.59 0.81 22.83
CA THR A 330 -0.79 0.31 22.94
C THR A 330 -1.80 1.46 22.94
N ALA A 331 -3.02 1.18 22.45
CA ALA A 331 -4.17 2.08 22.32
C ALA A 331 -4.01 3.34 21.44
N ALA A 332 -2.80 3.84 21.23
CA ALA A 332 -2.53 4.99 20.38
C ALA A 332 -2.73 4.65 18.88
N GLU A 333 -3.44 5.53 18.18
CA GLU A 333 -3.54 5.50 16.72
C GLU A 333 -2.30 6.12 16.08
N ASN A 334 -1.79 5.45 15.06
CA ASN A 334 -0.61 5.87 14.31
C ASN A 334 -0.99 5.96 12.84
N THR A 335 -0.80 7.11 12.22
CA THR A 335 -1.41 7.41 10.90
C THR A 335 -0.40 7.91 9.89
N LEU A 336 -0.59 7.52 8.63
CA LEU A 336 0.13 8.07 7.49
C LEU A 336 -0.84 8.31 6.33
N GLY A 337 -1.02 9.58 5.96
CA GLY A 337 -1.76 9.97 4.75
C GLY A 337 -0.81 10.28 3.60
N LEU A 338 -1.11 9.77 2.41
CA LEU A 338 -0.46 10.20 1.15
C LEU A 338 -1.51 10.80 0.22
N GLU A 339 -1.22 11.97 -0.34
CA GLU A 339 -2.10 12.71 -1.25
C GLU A 339 -1.27 13.28 -2.41
N GLN A 340 -1.91 13.50 -3.57
CA GLN A 340 -1.42 14.29 -4.71
C GLN A 340 -0.05 13.82 -5.24
N ASP A 341 0.01 12.62 -5.82
CA ASP A 341 1.24 12.00 -6.37
C ASP A 341 2.38 11.73 -5.35
N ALA A 342 2.13 11.90 -4.05
CA ALA A 342 3.11 11.60 -3.00
C ALA A 342 3.55 10.12 -3.02
N GLN A 343 4.82 9.87 -2.69
CA GLN A 343 5.38 8.52 -2.69
C GLN A 343 6.13 8.16 -1.40
N LEU A 344 5.78 7.01 -0.83
CA LEU A 344 6.60 6.28 0.14
C LEU A 344 7.24 5.06 -0.52
N THR A 345 8.55 4.93 -0.39
CA THR A 345 9.34 3.79 -0.82
C THR A 345 9.92 3.11 0.41
N THR A 346 9.60 1.84 0.68
CA THR A 346 10.16 1.11 1.84
C THR A 346 10.57 -0.33 1.51
N ARG A 347 11.35 -0.97 2.39
CA ARG A 347 11.71 -2.39 2.28
C ARG A 347 10.73 -3.30 3.04
N PHE A 348 10.38 -2.92 4.26
CA PHE A 348 9.40 -3.61 5.09
C PHE A 348 8.35 -2.61 5.57
N LEU A 349 7.10 -3.06 5.67
CA LEU A 349 5.99 -2.27 6.20
C LEU A 349 5.16 -3.12 7.17
N THR A 350 4.97 -2.64 8.39
CA THR A 350 4.21 -3.34 9.45
C THR A 350 3.20 -2.38 10.09
N LEU A 351 1.91 -2.73 10.02
CA LEU A 351 0.80 -2.01 10.66
C LEU A 351 0.27 -2.81 11.84
N GLY A 352 -0.04 -2.14 12.96
CA GLY A 352 -0.53 -2.80 14.18
C GLY A 352 0.51 -3.79 14.74
N ALA A 353 1.73 -3.32 15.03
CA ALA A 353 2.85 -4.19 15.35
C ALA A 353 2.72 -4.92 16.71
N SER A 354 2.18 -4.27 17.74
CA SER A 354 1.97 -4.88 19.07
C SER A 354 0.49 -5.20 19.33
N ALA A 355 0.22 -6.17 20.22
CA ALA A 355 -1.15 -6.44 20.68
C ALA A 355 -1.81 -5.17 21.27
N GLY A 356 -3.02 -4.85 20.81
CA GLY A 356 -3.74 -3.63 21.19
C GLY A 356 -3.16 -2.32 20.64
N SER A 357 -2.20 -2.37 19.72
CA SER A 357 -1.76 -1.20 18.94
C SER A 357 -2.65 -0.97 17.72
N GLN A 358 -2.68 0.26 17.22
CA GLN A 358 -3.38 0.62 15.99
C GLN A 358 -2.44 1.34 15.02
N GLY A 359 -2.46 0.94 13.74
CA GLY A 359 -1.73 1.60 12.67
C GLY A 359 -2.55 1.65 11.38
N SER A 360 -2.70 2.85 10.81
CA SER A 360 -3.43 3.05 9.55
C SER A 360 -2.62 3.82 8.52
N ILE A 361 -2.84 3.47 7.26
CA ILE A 361 -2.37 4.23 6.11
C ILE A 361 -3.55 4.48 5.17
N GLU A 362 -3.64 5.70 4.65
CA GLU A 362 -4.63 6.09 3.66
C GLU A 362 -3.93 6.78 2.48
N LEU A 363 -4.27 6.36 1.26
CA LEU A 363 -3.71 6.89 0.01
C LEU A 363 -4.83 7.50 -0.84
N HIS A 364 -4.61 8.69 -1.37
CA HIS A 364 -5.51 9.41 -2.28
C HIS A 364 -4.76 9.94 -3.52
N ASP A 365 -5.48 10.48 -4.50
CA ASP A 365 -4.98 11.33 -5.58
C ASP A 365 -3.70 10.80 -6.25
N ASN A 366 -3.76 9.60 -6.86
CA ASN A 366 -2.66 8.91 -7.55
C ASN A 366 -1.40 8.61 -6.69
N SER A 367 -1.43 8.87 -5.38
CA SER A 367 -0.28 8.61 -4.51
C SER A 367 0.09 7.12 -4.44
N ARG A 368 1.33 6.83 -4.01
CA ARG A 368 1.92 5.50 -4.17
C ARG A 368 2.74 5.03 -2.97
N ILE A 369 2.56 3.77 -2.61
CA ILE A 369 3.55 3.00 -1.83
C ILE A 369 4.29 2.03 -2.74
N VAL A 370 5.62 2.02 -2.65
CA VAL A 370 6.49 1.05 -3.31
C VAL A 370 7.20 0.20 -2.26
N ILE A 371 6.87 -1.09 -2.21
CA ILE A 371 7.62 -2.07 -1.42
C ILE A 371 8.74 -2.63 -2.31
N THR A 372 9.96 -2.17 -2.03
CA THR A 372 11.19 -2.50 -2.76
C THR A 372 11.57 -3.97 -2.62
N GLY A 373 12.49 -4.45 -3.47
CA GLY A 373 12.74 -5.88 -3.66
C GLY A 373 13.70 -6.56 -2.69
N GLY A 374 13.47 -7.85 -2.46
CA GLY A 374 14.26 -8.73 -1.62
C GLY A 374 13.49 -10.01 -1.29
N SER A 375 14.17 -11.16 -1.21
CA SER A 375 13.55 -12.49 -1.04
C SER A 375 12.96 -12.76 0.36
N THR A 376 12.90 -11.75 1.22
CA THR A 376 12.35 -11.82 2.59
C THR A 376 11.41 -10.65 2.90
N ASN A 377 11.12 -9.80 1.92
CA ASN A 377 10.40 -8.55 2.14
C ASN A 377 8.89 -8.83 2.36
N ARG A 378 8.30 -8.12 3.32
CA ARG A 378 6.93 -8.34 3.80
C ARG A 378 6.16 -7.05 3.96
N LEU A 379 4.85 -7.15 3.74
CA LEU A 379 3.85 -6.18 4.15
C LEU A 379 2.91 -6.87 5.14
N ASP A 380 3.06 -6.56 6.42
CA ASP A 380 2.22 -7.07 7.51
C ASP A 380 1.16 -6.02 7.85
N ILE A 381 -0.13 -6.33 7.64
CA ILE A 381 -1.27 -5.48 7.97
C ILE A 381 -1.98 -6.14 9.16
N GLY A 382 -1.86 -5.53 10.34
CA GLY A 382 -2.34 -6.13 11.59
C GLY A 382 -1.45 -7.29 11.99
N ARG A 383 -0.22 -7.00 12.42
CA ARG A 383 0.73 -8.05 12.84
C ARG A 383 0.28 -8.72 14.14
N ALA A 384 0.11 -7.94 15.20
CA ALA A 384 -0.37 -8.41 16.50
C ALA A 384 -1.53 -7.57 17.05
N GLY A 385 -1.68 -6.33 16.57
CA GLY A 385 -2.81 -5.44 16.83
C GLY A 385 -3.67 -5.24 15.59
N THR A 386 -4.24 -4.05 15.46
CA THR A 386 -5.07 -3.66 14.31
C THR A 386 -4.25 -2.88 13.29
N GLY A 387 -4.24 -3.34 12.05
CA GLY A 387 -3.67 -2.63 10.92
C GLY A 387 -4.71 -2.38 9.83
N SER A 388 -4.70 -1.18 9.25
CA SER A 388 -5.58 -0.82 8.13
C SER A 388 -4.79 -0.13 7.01
N LEU A 389 -5.02 -0.54 5.77
CA LEU A 389 -4.47 0.08 4.58
C LEU A 389 -5.61 0.38 3.61
N SER A 390 -5.84 1.64 3.29
CA SER A 390 -6.89 2.09 2.37
C SER A 390 -6.29 2.77 1.14
N LEU A 391 -6.67 2.32 -0.05
CA LEU A 391 -6.32 2.93 -1.33
C LEU A 391 -7.57 3.55 -1.94
N ASN A 392 -7.55 4.87 -2.15
CA ASN A 392 -8.60 5.66 -2.78
C ASN A 392 -8.08 6.33 -4.06
N ASP A 393 -8.96 6.83 -4.93
CA ASP A 393 -8.66 7.85 -5.95
C ASP A 393 -7.42 7.55 -6.84
N ASN A 394 -7.42 6.39 -7.53
CA ASN A 394 -6.34 5.92 -8.42
C ASN A 394 -4.98 5.67 -7.75
N SER A 395 -4.91 5.69 -6.41
CA SER A 395 -3.70 5.37 -5.65
C SER A 395 -3.26 3.91 -5.79
N GLN A 396 -1.98 3.65 -5.51
CA GLN A 396 -1.34 2.38 -5.83
C GLN A 396 -0.43 1.87 -4.73
N VAL A 397 -0.51 0.56 -4.45
CA VAL A 397 0.51 -0.16 -3.68
C VAL A 397 1.19 -1.16 -4.61
N LEU A 398 2.48 -0.94 -4.85
CA LEU A 398 3.28 -1.75 -5.77
C LEU A 398 4.33 -2.56 -5.00
N LEU A 399 4.24 -3.89 -5.05
CA LEU A 399 5.28 -4.78 -4.56
C LEU A 399 6.11 -5.26 -5.76
N GLY A 400 7.41 -4.90 -5.78
CA GLY A 400 8.25 -5.06 -6.99
C GLY A 400 8.44 -6.50 -7.52
N SER A 401 8.98 -6.63 -8.73
CA SER A 401 8.98 -7.88 -9.53
C SER A 401 10.04 -8.94 -9.20
N ALA A 402 10.87 -8.76 -8.17
CA ALA A 402 12.03 -9.63 -7.92
C ALA A 402 11.74 -10.77 -6.92
N ALA A 403 11.77 -12.01 -7.43
CA ALA A 403 11.87 -13.31 -6.76
C ALA A 403 10.74 -13.75 -5.80
N HIS A 404 10.43 -15.06 -5.87
CA HIS A 404 9.56 -15.78 -4.93
C HIS A 404 10.03 -15.63 -3.47
N GLY A 405 9.10 -15.59 -2.52
CA GLY A 405 9.37 -15.42 -1.08
C GLY A 405 8.86 -14.11 -0.47
N ARG A 406 8.09 -13.31 -1.22
CA ARG A 406 7.38 -12.14 -0.69
C ARG A 406 6.04 -12.55 -0.10
N GLU A 407 5.67 -11.92 1.00
CA GLU A 407 4.37 -12.13 1.66
C GLU A 407 3.70 -10.79 1.95
N VAL A 408 2.47 -10.65 1.46
CA VAL A 408 1.48 -9.71 2.00
C VAL A 408 0.63 -10.50 2.99
N ARG A 409 0.46 -10.01 4.21
CA ARG A 409 -0.18 -10.78 5.29
C ARG A 409 -1.12 -9.91 6.10
N LEU A 410 -2.38 -10.32 6.20
CA LEU A 410 -3.43 -9.64 6.95
C LEU A 410 -3.82 -10.50 8.16
N GLY A 411 -3.83 -9.92 9.37
CA GLY A 411 -4.16 -10.64 10.60
C GLY A 411 -3.14 -11.72 10.93
N VAL A 412 -1.91 -11.31 11.23
CA VAL A 412 -0.74 -12.22 11.22
C VAL A 412 -0.72 -13.15 12.43
N GLU A 413 -0.79 -12.60 13.65
CA GLU A 413 -0.78 -13.33 14.91
C GLU A 413 -2.21 -13.55 15.45
N GLU A 414 -2.37 -14.40 16.47
CA GLU A 414 -3.68 -14.68 17.10
C GLU A 414 -4.33 -13.38 17.62
N ASN A 415 -5.62 -13.19 17.37
CA ASN A 415 -6.41 -11.98 17.70
C ASN A 415 -5.98 -10.69 16.97
N ALA A 416 -4.98 -10.73 16.08
CA ALA A 416 -4.63 -9.59 15.24
C ALA A 416 -5.69 -9.35 14.15
N VAL A 417 -5.87 -8.09 13.73
CA VAL A 417 -6.87 -7.68 12.73
C VAL A 417 -6.19 -6.91 11.60
N GLY A 418 -6.20 -7.46 10.40
CA GLY A 418 -5.66 -6.82 9.20
C GLY A 418 -6.74 -6.47 8.19
N ILE A 419 -6.84 -5.19 7.80
CA ILE A 419 -7.84 -4.70 6.85
C ILE A 419 -7.14 -4.05 5.66
N LEU A 420 -7.50 -4.49 4.44
CA LEU A 420 -7.14 -3.83 3.18
C LEU A 420 -8.42 -3.35 2.50
N ASN A 421 -8.54 -2.04 2.26
CA ASN A 421 -9.61 -1.47 1.45
C ASN A 421 -9.02 -0.94 0.14
N VAL A 422 -9.67 -1.23 -0.97
CA VAL A 422 -9.29 -0.71 -2.29
C VAL A 422 -10.55 -0.14 -2.95
N SER A 423 -10.59 1.17 -3.15
CA SER A 423 -11.66 1.92 -3.81
C SER A 423 -11.06 2.76 -4.93
N GLU A 424 -11.41 2.46 -6.19
CA GLU A 424 -10.79 3.10 -7.37
C GLU A 424 -9.24 3.03 -7.43
N GLY A 425 -8.60 2.18 -6.61
CA GLY A 425 -7.15 2.02 -6.52
C GLY A 425 -6.65 0.64 -6.99
N VAL A 426 -5.33 0.45 -6.99
CA VAL A 426 -4.70 -0.82 -7.39
C VAL A 426 -3.72 -1.33 -6.34
N PHE A 427 -3.98 -2.51 -5.80
CA PHE A 427 -3.04 -3.25 -4.97
C PHE A 427 -2.37 -4.36 -5.79
N ASN A 428 -1.06 -4.26 -6.03
CA ASN A 428 -0.35 -5.13 -6.97
C ASN A 428 0.76 -5.95 -6.27
N ASN A 429 0.54 -7.27 -6.19
CA ASN A 429 1.46 -8.28 -5.68
C ASN A 429 1.71 -9.43 -6.70
N THR A 430 2.25 -9.11 -7.88
CA THR A 430 2.58 -10.10 -8.94
C THR A 430 3.86 -10.92 -8.68
N ALA A 431 4.33 -11.05 -7.44
CA ALA A 431 5.60 -11.74 -7.14
C ALA A 431 5.60 -12.54 -5.83
N GLY A 432 4.51 -12.48 -5.05
CA GLY A 432 4.42 -13.06 -3.73
C GLY A 432 3.09 -13.75 -3.46
N ASN A 433 2.97 -14.23 -2.22
CA ASN A 433 1.71 -14.70 -1.68
C ASN A 433 0.96 -13.52 -1.05
N THR A 434 -0.36 -13.52 -1.15
CA THR A 434 -1.26 -12.67 -0.37
C THR A 434 -2.04 -13.59 0.57
N LEU A 435 -1.79 -13.46 1.88
CA LEU A 435 -2.38 -14.27 2.94
C LEU A 435 -3.40 -13.42 3.70
N VAL A 436 -4.69 -13.76 3.57
CA VAL A 436 -5.81 -13.03 4.17
C VAL A 436 -6.34 -13.83 5.37
N GLY A 437 -5.97 -13.40 6.57
CA GLY A 437 -6.16 -14.17 7.81
C GLY A 437 -5.08 -15.23 7.92
N VAL A 438 -4.02 -14.96 8.69
CA VAL A 438 -2.92 -15.92 8.86
C VAL A 438 -3.17 -16.79 10.09
N SER A 439 -3.02 -16.22 11.29
CA SER A 439 -3.48 -16.81 12.56
C SER A 439 -4.61 -15.98 13.19
N GLY A 440 -4.77 -14.72 12.78
CA GLY A 440 -5.82 -13.80 13.23
C GLY A 440 -6.94 -13.64 12.21
N SER A 441 -7.52 -12.44 12.16
CA SER A 441 -8.56 -12.06 11.21
C SER A 441 -8.00 -11.13 10.12
N GLY A 442 -8.17 -11.50 8.86
CA GLY A 442 -7.82 -10.68 7.71
C GLY A 442 -9.03 -10.39 6.83
N THR A 443 -9.17 -9.16 6.37
CA THR A 443 -10.25 -8.73 5.47
C THR A 443 -9.70 -7.91 4.31
N VAL A 444 -10.04 -8.30 3.09
CA VAL A 444 -9.89 -7.49 1.88
C VAL A 444 -11.26 -7.01 1.43
N ASN A 445 -11.41 -5.72 1.19
CA ASN A 445 -12.58 -5.13 0.57
C ASN A 445 -12.17 -4.43 -0.73
N LEU A 446 -12.61 -4.98 -1.86
CA LEU A 446 -12.54 -4.32 -3.16
C LEU A 446 -13.91 -3.67 -3.38
N ILE A 447 -13.96 -2.37 -3.58
CA ILE A 447 -15.20 -1.59 -3.69
C ILE A 447 -15.02 -0.59 -4.82
N ASN A 448 -16.08 -0.14 -5.49
CA ASN A 448 -16.03 0.95 -6.48
C ASN A 448 -14.86 0.80 -7.46
N ARG A 449 -14.75 -0.34 -8.15
CA ARG A 449 -13.65 -0.61 -9.10
C ARG A 449 -12.25 -0.69 -8.48
N GLY A 450 -12.16 -1.09 -7.21
CA GLY A 450 -10.89 -1.47 -6.60
C GLY A 450 -10.35 -2.75 -7.24
N ASN A 451 -9.04 -2.80 -7.47
CA ASN A 451 -8.39 -3.94 -8.11
C ASN A 451 -7.30 -4.54 -7.20
N LEU A 452 -7.36 -5.87 -6.98
CA LEU A 452 -6.31 -6.64 -6.31
C LEU A 452 -5.70 -7.64 -7.30
N ILE A 453 -4.40 -7.50 -7.53
CA ILE A 453 -3.59 -8.46 -8.28
C ILE A 453 -2.72 -9.24 -7.30
N ALA A 454 -2.89 -10.56 -7.22
CA ALA A 454 -2.12 -11.43 -6.34
C ALA A 454 -1.85 -12.79 -6.99
N HIS A 455 -0.60 -13.21 -7.18
CA HIS A 455 -0.30 -14.54 -7.76
C HIS A 455 -0.97 -15.67 -6.97
N HIS A 456 -0.60 -15.84 -5.69
CA HIS A 456 -1.21 -16.85 -4.83
C HIS A 456 -2.00 -16.15 -3.73
N LEU A 457 -3.33 -16.31 -3.76
CA LEU A 457 -4.21 -15.82 -2.71
C LEU A 457 -4.60 -17.00 -1.80
N GLN A 458 -4.23 -16.92 -0.53
CA GLN A 458 -4.71 -17.85 0.49
C GLN A 458 -5.60 -17.09 1.47
N ILE A 459 -6.81 -17.59 1.69
CA ILE A 459 -7.82 -16.99 2.56
C ILE A 459 -8.02 -17.97 3.71
N GLY A 460 -7.83 -17.54 4.96
CA GLY A 460 -7.77 -18.40 6.13
C GLY A 460 -6.59 -19.38 6.04
N SER A 461 -5.42 -18.94 6.47
CA SER A 461 -4.16 -19.63 6.19
C SER A 461 -3.83 -20.74 7.18
N GLN A 462 -4.42 -20.71 8.38
CA GLN A 462 -4.21 -21.68 9.46
C GLN A 462 -5.53 -22.08 10.13
N ALA A 463 -5.52 -23.18 10.87
CA ALA A 463 -6.64 -23.61 11.70
C ALA A 463 -7.09 -22.50 12.67
N GLY A 464 -8.40 -22.21 12.72
CA GLY A 464 -8.99 -21.19 13.57
C GLY A 464 -8.81 -19.72 13.11
N SER A 465 -8.07 -19.47 12.03
CA SER A 465 -7.97 -18.12 11.44
C SER A 465 -9.24 -17.74 10.66
N THR A 466 -9.49 -16.43 10.49
CA THR A 466 -10.60 -15.90 9.71
C THR A 466 -10.07 -15.11 8.52
N GLY A 467 -10.47 -15.48 7.31
CA GLY A 467 -10.12 -14.77 6.08
C GLY A 467 -11.36 -14.34 5.32
N VAL A 468 -11.48 -13.06 4.98
CA VAL A 468 -12.64 -12.53 4.22
C VAL A 468 -12.16 -11.72 3.02
N VAL A 469 -12.72 -12.00 1.85
CA VAL A 469 -12.52 -11.20 0.63
C VAL A 469 -13.89 -10.80 0.09
N ASN A 470 -14.19 -9.50 0.18
CA ASN A 470 -15.42 -8.91 -0.37
C ASN A 470 -15.06 -8.21 -1.68
N ILE A 471 -15.77 -8.55 -2.75
CA ILE A 471 -15.59 -8.01 -4.08
C ILE A 471 -16.90 -7.31 -4.47
N GLY A 472 -16.88 -6.00 -4.28
CA GLY A 472 -17.99 -5.08 -4.50
C GLY A 472 -18.14 -4.67 -5.97
N PRO A 473 -18.99 -3.66 -6.24
CA PRO A 473 -19.41 -3.34 -7.59
C PRO A 473 -18.27 -3.01 -8.55
N SER A 474 -18.28 -3.67 -9.72
CA SER A 474 -17.32 -3.48 -10.83
C SER A 474 -15.85 -3.56 -10.40
N SER A 475 -15.55 -4.38 -9.38
CA SER A 475 -14.23 -4.53 -8.76
C SER A 475 -13.60 -5.86 -9.16
N ASP A 476 -12.28 -5.85 -9.33
CA ASP A 476 -11.56 -6.94 -9.99
C ASP A 476 -10.66 -7.67 -8.97
N LEU A 477 -10.86 -8.98 -8.83
CA LEU A 477 -9.89 -9.86 -8.20
C LEU A 477 -9.13 -10.62 -9.28
N HIS A 478 -7.85 -10.30 -9.47
CA HIS A 478 -6.95 -11.06 -10.34
C HIS A 478 -6.05 -11.98 -9.50
N ALA A 479 -6.21 -13.29 -9.66
CA ALA A 479 -5.35 -14.27 -9.00
C ALA A 479 -4.99 -15.48 -9.88
N TRP A 480 -3.90 -16.18 -9.58
CA TRP A 480 -3.62 -17.48 -10.20
C TRP A 480 -4.33 -18.59 -9.44
N THR A 481 -4.06 -18.68 -8.14
CA THR A 481 -4.67 -19.69 -7.26
C THR A 481 -5.40 -19.04 -6.10
N ILE A 482 -6.57 -19.58 -5.75
CA ILE A 482 -7.32 -19.22 -4.54
C ILE A 482 -7.55 -20.49 -3.72
N THR A 483 -7.02 -20.53 -2.51
CA THR A 483 -7.07 -21.70 -1.60
C THR A 483 -7.39 -21.29 -0.16
N THR A 484 -7.80 -22.27 0.66
CA THR A 484 -8.04 -22.11 2.10
C THR A 484 -7.48 -23.28 2.92
N HIS A 485 -7.15 -23.03 4.19
CA HIS A 485 -6.90 -24.09 5.16
C HIS A 485 -8.25 -24.70 5.60
N PRO A 486 -8.42 -26.04 5.63
CA PRO A 486 -9.72 -26.68 5.89
C PRO A 486 -10.35 -26.28 7.24
N ASP A 487 -9.54 -26.13 8.28
CA ASP A 487 -10.00 -25.74 9.63
C ASP A 487 -10.07 -24.21 9.88
N SER A 488 -10.07 -23.38 8.82
CA SER A 488 -10.25 -21.93 8.93
C SER A 488 -11.70 -21.48 8.68
N ASP A 489 -12.00 -20.22 8.98
CA ASP A 489 -13.27 -19.57 8.64
C ASP A 489 -13.07 -18.60 7.47
N SER A 490 -13.16 -19.13 6.24
CA SER A 490 -12.82 -18.40 5.02
C SER A 490 -14.05 -18.02 4.21
N ARG A 491 -14.12 -16.77 3.75
CA ARG A 491 -15.26 -16.25 2.97
C ARG A 491 -14.80 -15.47 1.75
N ILE A 492 -15.46 -15.72 0.62
CA ILE A 492 -15.41 -14.86 -0.56
C ILE A 492 -16.84 -14.43 -0.87
N HIS A 493 -17.06 -13.12 -1.01
CA HIS A 493 -18.35 -12.56 -1.35
C HIS A 493 -18.26 -11.75 -2.63
N PHE A 494 -19.03 -12.16 -3.64
CA PHE A 494 -19.17 -11.46 -4.92
C PHE A 494 -20.51 -10.72 -4.96
N ASP A 495 -20.43 -9.39 -5.06
CA ASP A 495 -21.57 -8.49 -5.26
C ASP A 495 -21.67 -8.09 -6.75
N THR A 496 -22.70 -7.31 -7.06
CA THR A 496 -23.13 -6.72 -8.34
C THR A 496 -21.98 -6.36 -9.30
N GLY A 497 -21.63 -7.29 -10.20
CA GLY A 497 -20.64 -7.08 -11.25
C GLY A 497 -19.20 -7.15 -10.78
N ALA A 498 -18.92 -7.93 -9.75
CA ALA A 498 -17.57 -8.39 -9.43
C ALA A 498 -16.98 -9.24 -10.57
N GLU A 499 -15.68 -9.08 -10.85
CA GLU A 499 -14.93 -9.88 -11.83
C GLU A 499 -13.83 -10.68 -11.12
N LEU A 500 -13.76 -11.97 -11.41
CA LEU A 500 -12.65 -12.85 -11.05
C LEU A 500 -11.84 -13.18 -12.31
N ASP A 501 -10.66 -12.58 -12.40
CA ASP A 501 -9.68 -12.85 -13.45
C ASP A 501 -8.73 -13.97 -13.00
N ILE A 502 -8.66 -15.05 -13.78
CA ILE A 502 -7.66 -16.12 -13.63
C ILE A 502 -6.89 -16.29 -14.96
N ASP A 503 -5.67 -15.75 -15.02
CA ASP A 503 -4.81 -15.78 -16.21
C ASP A 503 -3.84 -16.98 -16.28
N TYR A 504 -3.88 -17.88 -15.29
CA TYR A 504 -3.03 -19.07 -15.22
C TYR A 504 -3.84 -20.39 -15.21
N PRO A 505 -3.41 -21.46 -15.92
CA PRO A 505 -4.09 -22.76 -15.87
C PRO A 505 -4.05 -23.39 -14.47
N VAL A 506 -5.22 -23.66 -13.88
CA VAL A 506 -5.35 -24.22 -12.53
C VAL A 506 -6.37 -25.35 -12.50
N GLN A 507 -6.06 -26.46 -11.82
CA GLN A 507 -6.92 -27.65 -11.74
C GLN A 507 -7.66 -27.81 -10.40
N ASN A 508 -7.24 -27.04 -9.37
CA ASN A 508 -7.78 -27.11 -8.01
C ASN A 508 -8.17 -25.72 -7.49
N LEU A 509 -8.90 -24.92 -8.28
CA LEU A 509 -9.39 -23.62 -7.82
C LEU A 509 -10.40 -23.81 -6.66
N PHE A 510 -10.32 -22.99 -5.62
CA PHE A 510 -11.17 -23.08 -4.43
C PHE A 510 -11.05 -24.40 -3.64
N GLU A 511 -9.85 -24.98 -3.62
CA GLU A 511 -9.55 -26.14 -2.77
C GLU A 511 -9.86 -25.87 -1.29
N ASN A 512 -10.58 -26.81 -0.66
CA ASN A 512 -11.04 -26.81 0.74
C ASN A 512 -12.15 -25.82 1.13
N PHE A 513 -12.71 -25.01 0.21
CA PHE A 513 -13.84 -24.14 0.54
C PHE A 513 -15.12 -24.95 0.78
N LYS A 514 -15.77 -24.70 1.94
CA LYS A 514 -16.97 -25.40 2.41
C LYS A 514 -18.25 -24.79 1.83
N ALA A 515 -19.37 -25.45 2.06
CA ALA A 515 -20.68 -24.96 1.61
C ALA A 515 -21.00 -23.61 2.28
N GLY A 516 -21.42 -22.62 1.48
CA GLY A 516 -21.70 -21.26 1.96
C GLY A 516 -20.47 -20.36 2.12
N GLU A 517 -19.26 -20.84 1.81
CA GLU A 517 -18.04 -20.04 1.97
C GLU A 517 -17.75 -19.12 0.77
N ILE A 518 -18.21 -19.50 -0.43
CA ILE A 518 -18.15 -18.66 -1.62
C ILE A 518 -19.58 -18.28 -2.02
N VAL A 519 -19.89 -16.99 -1.92
CA VAL A 519 -21.24 -16.44 -2.10
C VAL A 519 -21.25 -15.51 -3.31
N ILE A 520 -22.19 -15.73 -4.24
CA ILE A 520 -22.52 -14.81 -5.33
C ILE A 520 -23.94 -14.31 -5.03
N SER A 521 -24.07 -13.03 -4.65
CA SER A 521 -25.34 -12.49 -4.13
C SER A 521 -26.23 -11.78 -5.15
N ASP A 522 -25.68 -11.22 -6.22
CA ASP A 522 -26.46 -10.69 -7.36
C ASP A 522 -25.95 -11.26 -8.68
N TRP A 523 -24.86 -10.72 -9.23
CA TRP A 523 -24.16 -11.34 -10.36
C TRP A 523 -22.66 -11.11 -10.30
N ALA A 524 -21.89 -12.11 -10.77
CA ALA A 524 -20.45 -12.06 -10.88
C ALA A 524 -19.99 -12.65 -12.22
N SER A 525 -18.77 -12.32 -12.63
CA SER A 525 -18.12 -12.92 -13.79
C SER A 525 -16.84 -13.64 -13.42
N ILE A 526 -16.56 -14.74 -14.12
CA ILE A 526 -15.28 -15.45 -14.07
C ILE A 526 -14.68 -15.43 -15.47
N ASP A 527 -13.57 -14.72 -15.59
CA ASP A 527 -12.76 -14.67 -16.79
C ASP A 527 -11.53 -15.56 -16.63
N ILE A 528 -11.39 -16.52 -17.54
CA ILE A 528 -10.29 -17.50 -17.49
C ILE A 528 -9.19 -17.20 -18.52
N MET A 529 -9.26 -16.05 -19.19
CA MET A 529 -8.27 -15.56 -20.17
C MET A 529 -7.86 -16.54 -21.29
N GLY A 530 -8.70 -17.51 -21.65
CA GLY A 530 -8.39 -18.54 -22.64
C GLY A 530 -7.83 -19.86 -22.08
N ASN A 531 -7.66 -19.98 -20.77
CA ASN A 531 -7.08 -21.14 -20.10
C ASN A 531 -8.04 -22.34 -20.01
N ALA A 532 -7.53 -23.47 -19.51
CA ALA A 532 -8.34 -24.57 -19.00
C ALA A 532 -8.26 -24.57 -17.47
N ILE A 533 -9.40 -24.36 -16.81
CA ILE A 533 -9.49 -24.20 -15.36
C ILE A 533 -10.51 -25.18 -14.78
N SER A 534 -10.19 -25.78 -13.64
CA SER A 534 -11.12 -26.60 -12.86
C SER A 534 -11.13 -26.12 -11.41
N THR A 535 -12.32 -26.10 -10.80
CA THR A 535 -12.42 -26.09 -9.33
C THR A 535 -11.89 -27.41 -8.78
N ALA A 536 -11.46 -27.42 -7.52
CA ALA A 536 -11.01 -28.64 -6.86
C ALA A 536 -12.17 -29.66 -6.73
N PRO A 537 -11.91 -30.98 -6.78
CA PRO A 537 -12.95 -32.01 -6.57
C PRO A 537 -13.61 -31.97 -5.19
N ASN A 538 -12.99 -31.32 -4.20
CA ASN A 538 -13.54 -31.10 -2.87
C ASN A 538 -14.18 -29.71 -2.67
N PHE A 539 -14.29 -28.91 -3.74
CA PHE A 539 -15.05 -27.65 -3.71
C PHE A 539 -16.53 -27.95 -3.46
N ALA A 540 -17.11 -27.30 -2.45
CA ALA A 540 -18.50 -27.54 -2.07
C ALA A 540 -19.54 -26.96 -3.05
N GLY A 541 -19.16 -26.02 -3.92
CA GLY A 541 -20.05 -25.29 -4.83
C GLY A 541 -20.27 -23.83 -4.41
N PHE A 542 -20.70 -23.01 -5.36
CA PHE A 542 -21.13 -21.63 -5.09
C PHE A 542 -22.47 -21.59 -4.33
N SER A 543 -22.74 -20.48 -3.65
CA SER A 543 -24.00 -20.26 -2.94
C SER A 543 -24.54 -18.83 -3.11
N GLY A 544 -25.77 -18.59 -2.65
CA GLY A 544 -26.37 -17.26 -2.60
C GLY A 544 -27.44 -16.99 -3.67
N GLY A 545 -27.60 -17.89 -4.64
CA GLY A 545 -28.63 -17.80 -5.67
C GLY A 545 -28.40 -16.73 -6.72
N GLY A 546 -27.24 -16.07 -6.76
CA GLY A 546 -26.88 -15.09 -7.78
C GLY A 546 -26.68 -15.70 -9.17
N THR A 547 -26.27 -14.85 -10.12
CA THR A 547 -25.93 -15.20 -11.50
C THR A 547 -24.42 -15.28 -11.69
N LEU A 548 -23.93 -16.37 -12.28
CA LEU A 548 -22.53 -16.49 -12.70
C LEU A 548 -22.41 -16.38 -14.23
N LEU A 549 -21.54 -15.49 -14.71
CA LEU A 549 -21.19 -15.35 -16.13
C LEU A 549 -19.77 -15.86 -16.39
N LYS A 550 -19.63 -16.89 -17.24
CA LYS A 550 -18.36 -17.36 -17.75
C LYS A 550 -17.96 -16.57 -19.00
N THR A 551 -16.87 -15.81 -18.94
CA THR A 551 -16.36 -14.95 -20.03
C THR A 551 -15.10 -15.50 -20.70
N ARG A 552 -14.77 -14.93 -21.88
CA ARG A 552 -13.67 -15.30 -22.80
C ARG A 552 -13.60 -16.80 -23.18
N ASN A 553 -12.73 -17.14 -24.12
CA ASN A 553 -12.55 -18.53 -24.57
C ASN A 553 -11.90 -19.40 -23.46
N GLY A 554 -11.69 -20.69 -23.72
CA GLY A 554 -11.16 -21.66 -22.75
C GLY A 554 -12.26 -22.47 -22.06
N SER A 555 -11.89 -23.41 -21.20
CA SER A 555 -12.82 -24.31 -20.50
C SER A 555 -12.82 -24.10 -18.99
N LEU A 556 -14.00 -24.00 -18.38
CA LEU A 556 -14.18 -24.01 -16.92
C LEU A 556 -14.90 -25.29 -16.47
N THR A 557 -14.29 -26.07 -15.58
CA THR A 557 -14.93 -27.23 -14.93
C THR A 557 -15.35 -26.87 -13.50
N LEU A 558 -16.64 -27.06 -13.19
CA LEU A 558 -17.24 -26.82 -11.88
C LEU A 558 -17.59 -28.13 -11.18
N HIS A 559 -17.13 -28.28 -9.95
CA HIS A 559 -17.51 -29.34 -9.02
C HIS A 559 -18.50 -28.80 -7.96
N GLY A 560 -18.95 -29.68 -7.06
CA GLY A 560 -19.78 -29.31 -5.92
C GLY A 560 -21.25 -29.01 -6.25
N ASP A 561 -22.02 -28.64 -5.24
CA ASP A 561 -23.44 -28.31 -5.36
C ASP A 561 -23.60 -26.79 -5.50
N ASN A 562 -23.80 -26.34 -6.73
CA ASN A 562 -23.79 -24.91 -7.07
C ASN A 562 -25.20 -24.32 -6.95
N ASP A 563 -25.43 -23.57 -5.87
CA ASP A 563 -26.66 -22.84 -5.63
C ASP A 563 -26.64 -21.44 -6.26
N LEU A 564 -26.91 -21.43 -7.57
CA LEU A 564 -26.97 -20.27 -8.45
C LEU A 564 -28.32 -20.26 -9.16
N SER A 565 -28.97 -19.09 -9.27
CA SER A 565 -30.21 -18.99 -10.05
C SER A 565 -29.97 -19.13 -11.54
N THR A 566 -28.84 -18.59 -12.02
CA THR A 566 -28.47 -18.58 -13.44
C THR A 566 -26.97 -18.79 -13.63
N LEU A 567 -26.59 -19.61 -14.62
CA LEU A 567 -25.22 -19.81 -15.06
C LEU A 567 -25.15 -19.59 -16.58
N ASN A 568 -24.53 -18.49 -17.00
CA ASN A 568 -24.44 -18.11 -18.42
C ASN A 568 -23.04 -18.40 -18.97
N VAL A 569 -22.97 -19.17 -20.07
CA VAL A 569 -21.73 -19.39 -20.81
C VAL A 569 -21.67 -18.38 -21.95
N GLY A 570 -20.82 -17.35 -21.80
CA GLY A 570 -20.66 -16.30 -22.80
C GLY A 570 -19.73 -16.68 -23.95
N GLN A 571 -18.64 -17.39 -23.64
CA GLN A 571 -17.65 -17.91 -24.59
C GLN A 571 -16.93 -19.15 -24.03
N GLY A 572 -16.40 -19.98 -24.94
CA GLY A 572 -15.63 -21.18 -24.59
C GLY A 572 -16.51 -22.35 -24.13
N GLY A 573 -15.97 -23.15 -23.20
CA GLY A 573 -16.60 -24.33 -22.64
C GLY A 573 -16.88 -24.21 -21.14
N LEU A 574 -17.95 -24.86 -20.69
CA LEU A 574 -18.27 -25.08 -19.28
C LEU A 574 -18.59 -26.57 -19.06
N TYR A 575 -17.96 -27.22 -18.09
CA TYR A 575 -18.22 -28.60 -17.70
C TYR A 575 -18.69 -28.65 -16.24
N LEU A 576 -19.75 -29.39 -15.95
CA LEU A 576 -20.27 -29.57 -14.59
C LEU A 576 -20.07 -31.03 -14.17
N GLU A 577 -19.33 -31.24 -13.09
CA GLU A 577 -19.08 -32.56 -12.46
C GLU A 577 -19.74 -32.65 -11.07
N GLY A 578 -20.67 -31.74 -10.78
CA GLY A 578 -21.46 -31.67 -9.55
C GLY A 578 -22.94 -31.40 -9.85
N SER A 579 -23.57 -30.47 -9.14
CA SER A 579 -24.95 -30.06 -9.41
C SER A 579 -25.12 -28.55 -9.59
N LEU A 580 -26.22 -28.15 -10.25
CA LEU A 580 -26.67 -26.76 -10.41
C LEU A 580 -28.17 -26.67 -10.10
N THR A 581 -28.55 -25.83 -9.13
CA THR A 581 -29.95 -25.69 -8.68
C THR A 581 -30.83 -24.83 -9.61
N GLY A 582 -30.22 -23.91 -10.35
CA GLY A 582 -30.91 -23.01 -11.29
C GLY A 582 -30.74 -23.37 -12.76
N THR A 583 -30.76 -22.33 -13.60
CA THR A 583 -30.76 -22.47 -15.07
C THR A 583 -29.37 -22.22 -15.65
N ALA A 584 -28.83 -23.21 -16.36
CA ALA A 584 -27.68 -23.02 -17.23
C ALA A 584 -28.13 -22.60 -18.64
N ASN A 585 -27.51 -21.56 -19.20
CA ASN A 585 -27.73 -21.12 -20.58
C ASN A 585 -26.41 -21.11 -21.35
N ALA A 586 -26.39 -21.77 -22.52
CA ALA A 586 -25.27 -21.75 -23.46
C ALA A 586 -25.72 -21.10 -24.77
N TYR A 587 -24.91 -20.16 -25.27
CA TYR A 587 -25.22 -19.34 -26.43
C TYR A 587 -24.11 -19.38 -27.49
N ARG A 588 -24.48 -19.32 -28.77
CA ARG A 588 -23.61 -18.88 -29.90
C ARG A 588 -22.28 -19.66 -30.04
N GLY A 589 -22.36 -20.98 -30.09
CA GLY A 589 -21.21 -21.86 -30.36
C GLY A 589 -20.37 -22.16 -29.12
N THR A 590 -20.88 -21.88 -27.93
CA THR A 590 -20.29 -22.35 -26.67
C THR A 590 -20.53 -23.84 -26.47
N THR A 591 -19.67 -24.48 -25.67
CA THR A 591 -19.87 -25.85 -25.22
C THR A 591 -20.33 -25.85 -23.76
N ILE A 592 -21.32 -26.67 -23.44
CA ILE A 592 -21.72 -26.97 -22.07
C ILE A 592 -21.80 -28.49 -21.87
N GLY A 593 -21.37 -29.01 -20.73
CA GLY A 593 -21.13 -30.45 -20.60
C GLY A 593 -20.83 -30.98 -19.21
N GLY A 594 -20.20 -32.15 -19.17
CA GLY A 594 -19.76 -32.87 -17.94
C GLY A 594 -20.66 -34.05 -17.56
N SER A 595 -20.42 -34.67 -16.40
CA SER A 595 -21.23 -35.79 -15.86
C SER A 595 -22.19 -35.39 -14.72
N GLY A 596 -22.36 -34.08 -14.49
CA GLY A 596 -23.18 -33.51 -13.43
C GLY A 596 -24.69 -33.48 -13.68
N THR A 597 -25.40 -32.82 -12.75
CA THR A 597 -26.86 -32.68 -12.74
C THR A 597 -27.29 -31.21 -12.83
N PHE A 598 -28.08 -30.88 -13.85
CA PHE A 598 -28.66 -29.54 -14.07
C PHE A 598 -30.15 -29.51 -13.70
N ALA A 599 -30.66 -28.49 -13.01
CA ALA A 599 -32.10 -28.30 -12.87
C ALA A 599 -32.76 -27.85 -14.20
N ALA A 600 -32.19 -26.84 -14.85
CA ALA A 600 -32.57 -26.44 -16.20
C ALA A 600 -31.34 -26.17 -17.07
N LEU A 601 -31.40 -26.60 -18.33
CA LEU A 601 -30.32 -26.45 -19.30
C LEU A 601 -30.89 -26.01 -20.66
N ASN A 602 -30.51 -24.81 -21.10
CA ASN A 602 -30.95 -24.24 -22.38
C ASN A 602 -29.74 -24.05 -23.32
N LEU A 603 -29.88 -24.51 -24.56
CA LEU A 603 -28.87 -24.33 -25.61
C LEU A 603 -29.47 -23.57 -26.81
N GLU A 604 -28.81 -22.48 -27.19
CA GLU A 604 -29.12 -21.68 -28.38
C GLU A 604 -27.89 -21.68 -29.31
N ASN A 605 -27.96 -22.46 -30.41
CA ASN A 605 -26.84 -22.66 -31.35
C ASN A 605 -25.53 -23.06 -30.63
N SER A 606 -25.62 -23.98 -29.67
CA SER A 606 -24.49 -24.37 -28.81
C SER A 606 -24.32 -25.90 -28.76
N THR A 607 -23.18 -26.35 -28.23
CA THR A 607 -22.85 -27.78 -28.13
C THR A 607 -23.10 -28.30 -26.72
N LEU A 608 -23.89 -29.36 -26.60
CA LEU A 608 -23.94 -30.21 -25.41
C LEU A 608 -22.87 -31.30 -25.53
N ALA A 609 -22.08 -31.53 -24.48
CA ALA A 609 -21.07 -32.59 -24.45
C ALA A 609 -21.12 -33.33 -23.11
N PRO A 610 -21.72 -34.54 -23.03
CA PRO A 610 -21.54 -35.41 -21.86
C PRO A 610 -20.05 -35.57 -21.51
N GLY A 611 -19.77 -35.86 -20.23
CA GLY A 611 -18.40 -35.92 -19.70
C GLY A 611 -17.54 -37.07 -20.26
N SER A 612 -16.45 -37.40 -19.58
CA SER A 612 -15.51 -38.44 -20.05
C SER A 612 -16.19 -39.79 -20.29
N SER A 613 -16.07 -40.32 -21.51
CA SER A 613 -16.87 -41.45 -22.01
C SER A 613 -16.72 -42.75 -21.18
N PRO A 614 -17.82 -43.43 -20.79
CA PRO A 614 -19.22 -43.04 -21.00
C PRO A 614 -19.65 -41.87 -20.09
N GLY A 615 -19.97 -40.74 -20.71
CA GLY A 615 -20.44 -39.53 -20.06
C GLY A 615 -21.93 -39.63 -19.74
N HIS A 616 -22.28 -39.52 -18.46
CA HIS A 616 -23.67 -39.55 -18.00
C HIS A 616 -24.10 -38.16 -17.51
N LEU A 617 -24.79 -37.39 -18.35
CA LEU A 617 -25.29 -36.06 -18.01
C LEU A 617 -26.76 -36.13 -17.59
N THR A 618 -27.11 -35.53 -16.45
CA THR A 618 -28.51 -35.47 -15.98
C THR A 618 -29.05 -34.04 -16.03
N ALA A 619 -30.30 -33.88 -16.46
CA ALA A 619 -31.05 -32.63 -16.39
C ALA A 619 -32.47 -32.88 -15.84
N GLN A 620 -33.10 -31.90 -15.18
CA GLN A 620 -34.55 -31.93 -14.95
C GLN A 620 -35.32 -31.35 -16.15
N SER A 621 -34.77 -30.36 -16.83
CA SER A 621 -35.27 -29.87 -18.11
C SER A 621 -34.14 -29.54 -19.08
N LEU A 622 -34.34 -29.86 -20.36
CA LEU A 622 -33.38 -29.61 -21.43
C LEU A 622 -34.11 -28.97 -22.62
N THR A 623 -33.68 -27.78 -23.04
CA THR A 623 -34.18 -27.08 -24.22
C THR A 623 -33.09 -27.04 -25.28
N LEU A 624 -33.38 -27.58 -26.47
CA LEU A 624 -32.49 -27.59 -27.63
C LEU A 624 -33.06 -26.67 -28.71
N ALA A 625 -32.43 -25.51 -28.93
CA ALA A 625 -32.88 -24.49 -29.89
C ALA A 625 -31.79 -24.07 -30.88
N ASP A 626 -32.19 -23.32 -31.92
CA ASP A 626 -31.31 -22.59 -32.86
C ASP A 626 -30.18 -23.43 -33.50
N ASN A 627 -30.47 -24.71 -33.81
CA ASN A 627 -29.54 -25.68 -34.43
C ASN A 627 -28.38 -26.14 -33.52
N SER A 628 -28.67 -26.33 -32.24
CA SER A 628 -27.74 -26.88 -31.26
C SER A 628 -27.18 -28.26 -31.63
N ARG A 629 -25.98 -28.55 -31.12
CA ARG A 629 -25.22 -29.79 -31.33
C ARG A 629 -25.16 -30.62 -30.05
N ILE A 630 -24.97 -31.94 -30.21
CA ILE A 630 -24.70 -32.86 -29.10
C ILE A 630 -23.47 -33.68 -29.49
N GLN A 631 -22.30 -33.39 -28.92
CA GLN A 631 -21.14 -34.29 -28.99
C GLN A 631 -21.47 -35.55 -28.16
N PHE A 632 -21.14 -36.72 -28.69
CA PHE A 632 -21.59 -37.99 -28.11
C PHE A 632 -20.69 -39.15 -28.53
N GLU A 633 -20.35 -40.03 -27.60
CA GLU A 633 -19.60 -41.26 -27.85
C GLU A 633 -20.49 -42.52 -27.80
N LEU A 634 -20.36 -43.38 -28.81
CA LEU A 634 -21.05 -44.65 -29.00
C LEU A 634 -20.09 -45.84 -28.82
N GLY A 635 -19.97 -46.31 -27.58
CA GLY A 635 -19.12 -47.46 -27.30
C GLY A 635 -19.65 -48.80 -27.85
N LEU A 636 -18.93 -49.87 -27.50
CA LEU A 636 -19.23 -51.24 -27.95
C LEU A 636 -20.66 -51.70 -27.63
N ASN A 637 -21.30 -51.14 -26.61
CA ASN A 637 -22.70 -51.38 -26.28
C ASN A 637 -23.32 -50.12 -25.60
N PRO A 638 -24.65 -50.04 -25.44
CA PRO A 638 -25.30 -48.87 -24.85
C PRO A 638 -24.80 -48.50 -23.45
N ALA A 639 -24.39 -49.47 -22.61
CA ALA A 639 -23.85 -49.20 -21.28
C ALA A 639 -22.36 -48.76 -21.26
N THR A 640 -21.74 -48.65 -22.44
CA THR A 640 -20.41 -48.04 -22.64
C THR A 640 -20.47 -46.87 -23.61
N SER A 641 -21.67 -46.37 -23.89
CA SER A 641 -21.91 -45.13 -24.65
C SER A 641 -22.25 -44.02 -23.67
N ASP A 642 -22.19 -42.79 -24.11
CA ASP A 642 -22.74 -41.67 -23.34
C ASP A 642 -24.25 -41.82 -23.14
N LEU A 643 -24.79 -41.03 -22.22
CA LEU A 643 -26.23 -40.97 -22.00
C LEU A 643 -26.64 -39.60 -21.44
N ILE A 644 -27.71 -39.03 -22.00
CA ILE A 644 -28.37 -37.85 -21.44
C ILE A 644 -29.67 -38.31 -20.76
N THR A 645 -29.87 -37.91 -19.50
CA THR A 645 -31.08 -38.25 -18.73
C THR A 645 -31.84 -36.99 -18.36
N VAL A 646 -32.97 -36.74 -19.03
CA VAL A 646 -33.85 -35.59 -18.76
C VAL A 646 -35.03 -36.04 -17.90
N THR A 647 -34.96 -35.90 -16.59
CA THR A 647 -35.99 -36.45 -15.68
C THR A 647 -37.37 -35.80 -15.86
N GLY A 648 -37.45 -34.58 -16.41
CA GLY A 648 -38.67 -33.87 -16.76
C GLY A 648 -38.85 -33.69 -18.27
N ALA A 649 -38.88 -32.43 -18.73
CA ALA A 649 -39.22 -32.08 -20.11
C ALA A 649 -37.99 -31.90 -21.02
N LEU A 650 -37.98 -32.61 -22.15
CA LEU A 650 -37.08 -32.37 -23.28
C LEU A 650 -37.82 -31.56 -24.36
N ALA A 651 -37.44 -30.29 -24.51
CA ALA A 651 -38.04 -29.35 -25.44
C ALA A 651 -37.15 -29.05 -26.64
N SER A 652 -37.78 -28.72 -27.77
CA SER A 652 -37.12 -28.12 -28.93
C SER A 652 -38.01 -27.07 -29.57
N ASP A 653 -37.40 -26.15 -30.32
CA ASP A 653 -38.07 -25.09 -31.10
C ASP A 653 -38.47 -25.54 -32.53
N GLY A 654 -38.12 -26.78 -32.91
CA GLY A 654 -38.25 -27.30 -34.28
C GLY A 654 -37.03 -27.01 -35.18
N SER A 655 -35.93 -26.50 -34.63
CA SER A 655 -34.64 -26.40 -35.33
C SER A 655 -33.93 -27.77 -35.40
N VAL A 656 -33.05 -27.93 -36.38
CA VAL A 656 -32.32 -29.19 -36.59
C VAL A 656 -31.27 -29.41 -35.51
N VAL A 657 -31.39 -30.47 -34.71
CA VAL A 657 -30.38 -30.87 -33.73
C VAL A 657 -29.38 -31.83 -34.38
N THR A 658 -28.07 -31.57 -34.25
CA THR A 658 -27.02 -32.46 -34.79
C THR A 658 -26.30 -33.23 -33.71
N PHE A 659 -26.39 -34.57 -33.71
CA PHE A 659 -25.46 -35.42 -32.96
C PHE A 659 -24.11 -35.49 -33.68
N ASP A 660 -23.04 -35.16 -32.98
CA ASP A 660 -21.67 -35.19 -33.49
C ASP A 660 -20.92 -36.35 -32.86
N PHE A 661 -21.05 -37.53 -33.47
CA PHE A 661 -20.50 -38.77 -32.93
C PHE A 661 -18.97 -38.79 -33.05
N GLN A 662 -18.26 -38.75 -31.91
CA GLN A 662 -16.80 -38.54 -31.89
C GLN A 662 -15.97 -39.82 -32.01
N ASP A 663 -16.55 -41.00 -31.75
CA ASP A 663 -15.82 -42.27 -31.65
C ASP A 663 -16.27 -43.34 -32.66
N ASN A 664 -15.50 -44.44 -32.69
CA ASN A 664 -15.75 -45.61 -33.55
C ASN A 664 -15.98 -46.89 -32.74
N GLY A 665 -16.53 -46.78 -31.53
CA GLY A 665 -16.95 -47.92 -30.72
C GLY A 665 -18.23 -48.60 -31.24
N TRP A 666 -18.91 -47.98 -32.21
CA TRP A 666 -20.22 -48.38 -32.69
C TRP A 666 -20.23 -49.77 -33.36
N VAL A 667 -21.37 -50.46 -33.26
CA VAL A 667 -21.57 -51.80 -33.84
C VAL A 667 -22.72 -51.76 -34.83
N ALA A 668 -22.47 -52.08 -36.09
CA ALA A 668 -23.48 -52.07 -37.16
C ALA A 668 -24.73 -52.91 -36.82
N GLY A 669 -25.92 -52.34 -37.05
CA GLY A 669 -27.20 -52.97 -36.69
C GLY A 669 -27.59 -52.85 -35.22
N ARG A 670 -26.81 -52.13 -34.40
CA ARG A 670 -27.10 -51.89 -32.97
C ARG A 670 -27.90 -50.62 -32.78
N THR A 671 -28.88 -50.70 -31.88
CA THR A 671 -29.60 -49.56 -31.32
C THR A 671 -28.89 -49.06 -30.06
N TYR A 672 -28.76 -47.74 -29.98
CA TYR A 672 -28.15 -47.00 -28.89
C TYR A 672 -29.19 -46.09 -28.25
N ASP A 673 -29.20 -46.06 -26.92
CA ASP A 673 -30.05 -45.16 -26.13
C ASP A 673 -29.31 -43.83 -25.98
N LEU A 674 -29.93 -42.72 -26.40
CA LEU A 674 -29.25 -41.42 -26.45
C LEU A 674 -29.76 -40.46 -25.37
N ILE A 675 -31.08 -40.26 -25.33
CA ILE A 675 -31.72 -39.34 -24.40
C ILE A 675 -32.96 -39.99 -23.79
N HIS A 676 -32.93 -40.27 -22.48
CA HIS A 676 -34.14 -40.58 -21.72
C HIS A 676 -34.87 -39.27 -21.36
N PHE A 677 -36.20 -39.24 -21.43
CA PHE A 677 -36.97 -38.06 -21.02
C PHE A 677 -38.31 -38.39 -20.36
N GLY A 678 -38.67 -37.64 -19.31
CA GLY A 678 -39.97 -37.76 -18.65
C GLY A 678 -41.15 -37.36 -19.55
N SER A 679 -40.96 -36.31 -20.36
CA SER A 679 -41.87 -35.88 -21.43
C SER A 679 -41.08 -35.15 -22.51
N SER A 680 -41.61 -35.04 -23.73
CA SER A 680 -40.95 -34.30 -24.80
C SER A 680 -41.90 -33.63 -25.79
N THR A 681 -41.36 -32.65 -26.53
CA THR A 681 -42.03 -31.99 -27.67
C THR A 681 -41.24 -32.16 -28.98
N ILE A 682 -40.33 -33.13 -29.03
CA ILE A 682 -39.38 -33.34 -30.13
C ILE A 682 -40.00 -34.16 -31.28
N ASP A 683 -39.49 -34.00 -32.50
CA ASP A 683 -39.69 -34.93 -33.61
C ASP A 683 -38.34 -35.60 -33.97
N PRO A 684 -38.23 -36.94 -34.00
CA PRO A 684 -37.03 -37.64 -34.49
C PRO A 684 -36.57 -37.22 -35.90
N ALA A 685 -37.44 -36.65 -36.73
CA ALA A 685 -37.09 -36.11 -38.05
C ALA A 685 -36.21 -34.84 -37.99
N ASP A 686 -36.21 -34.12 -36.87
CA ASP A 686 -35.40 -32.90 -36.66
C ASP A 686 -33.95 -33.25 -36.27
N TYR A 687 -33.65 -34.52 -35.98
CA TYR A 687 -32.32 -34.97 -35.59
C TYR A 687 -31.49 -35.44 -36.79
N GLN A 688 -30.27 -34.94 -36.89
CA GLN A 688 -29.27 -35.31 -37.88
C GLN A 688 -27.97 -35.73 -37.17
N TYR A 689 -27.02 -36.30 -37.92
CA TYR A 689 -25.72 -36.67 -37.38
C TYR A 689 -24.57 -36.30 -38.31
N THR A 690 -23.43 -35.94 -37.71
CA THR A 690 -22.12 -36.06 -38.36
C THR A 690 -21.57 -37.47 -38.09
N ALA A 691 -20.99 -38.06 -39.12
CA ALA A 691 -20.53 -39.44 -39.10
C ALA A 691 -19.01 -39.50 -38.80
N PRO A 692 -18.56 -40.38 -37.88
CA PRO A 692 -17.13 -40.53 -37.55
C PRO A 692 -16.33 -41.17 -38.70
N ASP A 693 -16.99 -41.92 -39.58
CA ASP A 693 -16.44 -42.42 -40.84
C ASP A 693 -17.51 -42.56 -41.93
N ALA A 694 -17.12 -43.08 -43.10
CA ALA A 694 -18.02 -43.21 -44.27
C ALA A 694 -18.89 -44.49 -44.28
N SER A 695 -18.69 -45.44 -43.37
CA SER A 695 -19.56 -46.62 -43.20
C SER A 695 -20.59 -46.44 -42.10
N PHE A 696 -20.40 -45.47 -41.21
CA PHE A 696 -21.40 -45.06 -40.23
C PHE A 696 -22.65 -44.47 -40.89
N ALA A 697 -23.74 -45.22 -40.81
CA ALA A 697 -25.08 -44.76 -41.13
C ALA A 697 -26.05 -45.23 -40.05
N GLY A 698 -27.09 -44.46 -39.80
CA GLY A 698 -28.17 -44.83 -38.90
C GLY A 698 -29.39 -43.95 -39.03
N VAL A 699 -30.38 -44.23 -38.19
CA VAL A 699 -31.66 -43.51 -38.11
C VAL A 699 -32.06 -43.28 -36.65
N PHE A 700 -32.54 -42.08 -36.36
CA PHE A 700 -33.16 -41.74 -35.09
C PHE A 700 -34.58 -42.29 -35.01
N SER A 701 -34.98 -42.68 -33.81
CA SER A 701 -36.34 -43.12 -33.50
C SER A 701 -36.69 -42.82 -32.05
N GLN A 702 -37.94 -42.46 -31.78
CA GLN A 702 -38.46 -42.30 -30.43
C GLN A 702 -39.30 -43.51 -30.01
N THR A 703 -38.93 -44.13 -28.89
CA THR A 703 -39.65 -45.26 -28.29
C THR A 703 -40.23 -44.83 -26.94
N GLY A 704 -41.36 -44.11 -26.97
CA GLY A 704 -41.98 -43.54 -25.77
C GLY A 704 -41.14 -42.42 -25.16
N SER A 705 -40.56 -42.66 -23.99
CA SER A 705 -39.76 -41.74 -23.17
C SER A 705 -38.25 -41.79 -23.46
N LEU A 706 -37.89 -42.12 -24.69
CA LEU A 706 -36.51 -42.41 -25.07
C LEU A 706 -36.25 -42.10 -26.55
N LEU A 707 -35.23 -41.28 -26.82
CA LEU A 707 -34.64 -41.09 -28.14
C LEU A 707 -33.50 -42.10 -28.33
N GLN A 708 -33.54 -42.83 -29.45
CA GLN A 708 -32.58 -43.87 -29.80
C GLN A 708 -32.00 -43.62 -31.18
N PHE A 709 -30.81 -44.17 -31.43
CA PHE A 709 -30.20 -44.24 -32.75
C PHE A 709 -29.87 -45.68 -33.12
N THR A 710 -30.39 -46.15 -34.25
CA THR A 710 -30.08 -47.49 -34.77
C THR A 710 -29.15 -47.36 -35.94
N THR A 711 -27.94 -47.88 -35.79
CA THR A 711 -26.98 -48.01 -36.90
C THR A 711 -27.52 -48.99 -37.95
N VAL A 712 -27.41 -48.64 -39.23
CA VAL A 712 -27.79 -49.55 -40.32
C VAL A 712 -26.71 -50.63 -40.44
N PRO A 713 -27.05 -51.92 -40.53
CA PRO A 713 -26.09 -52.94 -40.96
C PRO A 713 -25.50 -52.56 -42.32
N GLU A 714 -24.22 -52.84 -42.58
CA GLU A 714 -23.72 -52.76 -43.96
C GLU A 714 -24.67 -53.53 -44.89
N PRO A 715 -25.04 -52.98 -46.06
CA PRO A 715 -25.95 -53.66 -46.96
C PRO A 715 -25.30 -54.96 -47.41
N ALA A 716 -25.81 -56.08 -46.91
CA ALA A 716 -25.42 -57.41 -47.36
C ALA A 716 -25.48 -57.41 -48.89
N THR A 717 -24.34 -57.69 -49.53
CA THR A 717 -24.13 -57.37 -50.94
C THR A 717 -24.96 -58.31 -51.84
N GLY A 718 -26.25 -58.02 -51.97
CA GLY A 718 -27.24 -58.96 -52.48
C GLY A 718 -28.66 -58.39 -52.50
N LEU A 719 -29.12 -58.07 -53.71
CA LEU A 719 -30.51 -57.76 -54.09
C LEU A 719 -31.12 -56.45 -53.54
N LEU A 720 -31.02 -55.37 -54.33
CA LEU A 720 -32.06 -54.34 -54.36
C LEU A 720 -32.23 -53.69 -55.74
N THR A 721 -32.80 -54.45 -56.68
CA THR A 721 -33.32 -53.93 -57.96
C THR A 721 -34.70 -54.49 -58.25
N LEU A 722 -35.74 -54.03 -57.54
CA LEU A 722 -37.16 -54.17 -57.93
C LEU A 722 -38.08 -53.43 -56.95
N LEU A 723 -38.44 -52.18 -57.27
CA LEU A 723 -39.72 -51.51 -56.91
C LEU A 723 -39.76 -50.06 -57.45
N ALA A 724 -39.75 -49.90 -58.77
CA ALA A 724 -39.87 -48.60 -59.45
C ALA A 724 -40.75 -48.70 -60.72
N SER A 725 -41.99 -49.16 -60.54
CA SER A 725 -43.04 -49.26 -61.57
C SER A 725 -44.38 -49.50 -60.87
N LEU A 726 -45.51 -48.83 -61.14
CA LEU A 726 -45.91 -47.90 -62.21
C LEU A 726 -46.99 -46.89 -61.61
N PRO A 727 -47.78 -46.08 -62.35
CA PRO A 727 -48.03 -44.68 -61.96
C PRO A 727 -49.52 -44.29 -61.76
N LEU A 728 -49.81 -43.01 -61.47
CA LEU A 728 -51.16 -42.43 -61.58
C LEU A 728 -51.18 -41.04 -62.24
N LEU A 729 -52.16 -40.83 -63.13
CA LEU A 729 -52.33 -39.64 -63.99
C LEU A 729 -53.29 -38.59 -63.39
N ARG A 730 -52.98 -37.29 -63.58
CA ARG A 730 -53.87 -36.17 -64.05
C ARG A 730 -53.21 -34.80 -63.74
N ARG A 731 -53.39 -33.71 -64.50
CA ARG A 731 -53.93 -33.43 -65.85
C ARG A 731 -53.31 -32.11 -66.39
N ARG A 732 -53.46 -31.79 -67.67
CA ARG A 732 -52.74 -30.71 -68.41
C ARG A 732 -53.31 -29.28 -68.25
N ARG A 733 -52.41 -28.27 -68.14
CA ARG A 733 -52.24 -26.95 -68.87
C ARG A 733 -53.48 -26.07 -69.21
N PRO A 734 -53.37 -24.71 -69.35
CA PRO A 734 -52.37 -24.04 -70.23
C PRO A 734 -51.80 -22.66 -69.80
N SER A 735 -50.86 -22.13 -70.59
CA SER A 735 -50.37 -20.73 -70.60
C SER A 735 -51.14 -19.91 -71.66
N THR A 736 -50.85 -18.67 -72.10
CA THR A 736 -49.68 -17.72 -72.14
C THR A 736 -50.26 -16.36 -72.70
N PRO A 737 -49.51 -15.27 -73.00
CA PRO A 737 -48.44 -14.51 -72.33
C PRO A 737 -48.68 -12.96 -72.32
N SER A 738 -47.82 -12.14 -71.69
CA SER A 738 -47.49 -10.76 -72.17
C SER A 738 -46.32 -10.07 -71.43
N THR A 739 -45.41 -9.48 -72.21
CA THR A 739 -44.37 -8.46 -71.85
C THR A 739 -44.85 -7.06 -72.34
N PRO A 740 -44.13 -5.89 -72.21
CA PRO A 740 -42.69 -5.67 -71.93
C PRO A 740 -42.28 -4.42 -71.07
N ALA A 741 -40.95 -4.19 -71.00
CA ALA A 741 -40.22 -2.94 -70.66
C ALA A 741 -40.05 -2.59 -69.14
N ASP A 742 -38.99 -1.91 -68.66
CA ASP A 742 -37.82 -1.34 -69.36
C ASP A 742 -36.49 -1.36 -68.55
N ARG A 743 -35.40 -1.31 -69.33
CA ARG A 743 -33.95 -1.13 -69.13
C ARG A 743 -33.44 -0.09 -68.10
N ARG A 744 -32.46 -0.48 -67.27
CA ARG A 744 -31.14 0.19 -66.95
C ARG A 744 -30.51 -0.53 -65.72
N ALA A 745 -29.27 -1.05 -65.63
CA ALA A 745 -27.97 -0.86 -66.28
C ALA A 745 -26.98 0.05 -65.52
N ARG A 746 -25.82 -0.55 -65.16
CA ARG A 746 -24.58 0.02 -64.57
C ARG A 746 -24.61 0.22 -63.04
N ARG A 747 -23.54 -0.09 -62.30
CA ARG A 747 -22.16 -0.43 -62.73
C ARG A 747 -21.54 -1.54 -61.88
#